data_AF-A0AAV2L6W3-F1
#
_entry.id   AF-A0AAV2L6W3-F1
#
_cell.length_a   1.000
_cell.length_b   1.000
_cell.length_c   1.000
_cell.angle_alpha   90.00
_cell.angle_beta   90.00
_cell.angle_gamma   90.00
#
_symmetry.space_group_name_H-M   'P 1'
#
loop_
_entity.id
_entity.type
_entity.pdbx_description
1 polymer ?
#
loop_
_entity_poly.entity_id
_entity_poly.type
_entity_poly.pdbx_seq_one_letter_code
_entity_poly.pdbx_strand_id
1 'polypeptide(L)'
;MFLKSRTRALNTSALLSTDLSFRAMARFTHRTDYNNLGSEDVDLDFEQYNDEGAADPDDPRDPTNPTPRGLPGAVDGDLVPLEVDMCLSMNTETHRTKQYPNDTLVVRRGTAVFIKVPLNRPIRAQDQFELQFRIGQNPNDLRGTQIAISFSGLNASGPWKASATEQQGALMVQVTPSVDAVVGLYRVLVGVATRTGLNIYKNLRQHMYLLFNAFHPSDEAFLGAEPDGYVMNTDGTIFTGSINSIHRMRWEYGQFDKDILKACIYIMDQSRLPISHRGDAVKVIRMASAMLNSQDDEGVVVGNWGKDFTPHTSPLSWTGSVKILQTYLSTRRPVSYGQCWVFAGVMNTFLRCLGLGARVVSNFQSAHDNDGDLKMTVIVDANTGRTHESTRDSIWNFHCWNEVFLRRSDIPPEYNGWQVVDCTPQETSDGYYRCGPASVKAIKIGKVCYPFDGRFVFAEVNSDFLTYMRDKYGNLTLSNIDKALVGLLLLTENAQGQTINITLDYKHDEYSPQGKLANENALATAESFGCRREHRDVPPSPEAVLITIHQKEGYFRGLPVKVAVEILNQSDVTVQAQVLVLVETVFYTNISSDLVDQRSETVQLQPQQPHQIPLVVVPEVYMKSLLREQNLKVVVSVRLPRGTMERTETVVVLRDLELKLQVFPEAPVEGKSSKAIVSFLNTLNVPLRLPEVIVEGPGLLQSTWSKIYDDVAPGQALRAEVDFKALSPGSKRLSARMLTQNGYVASGSLVVMVTSAWASPDLDYPPFRYSPFGGLFPHSGGGD
;
A
#
# COMPACT_ATOMS: atom_id res chain seq x y z
N MET A 1 69.61 3.40 -17.16
CA MET A 1 70.23 4.63 -17.70
C MET A 1 69.06 5.55 -18.06
N PHE A 2 68.82 6.70 -17.40
CA PHE A 2 69.61 7.94 -17.37
C PHE A 2 70.01 8.45 -18.77
N LEU A 3 69.88 9.73 -19.14
CA LEU A 3 69.09 10.87 -18.63
C LEU A 3 69.28 12.06 -19.61
N LYS A 4 68.29 12.98 -19.75
CA LYS A 4 68.40 14.45 -20.00
C LYS A 4 67.05 14.99 -20.55
N SER A 5 66.57 16.18 -20.19
CA SER A 5 67.06 17.17 -19.22
C SER A 5 65.94 18.06 -18.67
N ARG A 6 66.01 18.37 -17.37
CA ARG A 6 65.24 19.43 -16.69
C ARG A 6 65.85 20.81 -16.95
N THR A 7 65.05 21.88 -16.88
CA THR A 7 65.26 23.05 -15.97
C THR A 7 64.09 24.05 -16.00
N ARG A 8 63.81 24.94 -15.02
CA ARG A 8 63.65 24.83 -13.54
C ARG A 8 63.36 26.23 -12.93
N ALA A 9 62.28 26.36 -12.14
CA ALA A 9 62.05 27.31 -11.02
C ALA A 9 60.76 26.84 -10.27
N LEU A 10 60.50 26.93 -8.95
CA LEU A 10 61.28 27.21 -7.73
C LEU A 10 61.71 28.65 -7.39
N ASN A 11 60.85 29.37 -6.64
CA ASN A 11 61.03 29.82 -5.23
C ASN A 11 59.84 30.75 -4.85
N THR A 12 59.37 30.95 -3.59
CA THR A 12 59.99 30.86 -2.24
C THR A 12 59.05 30.30 -1.14
N SER A 13 59.66 29.90 -0.01
CA SER A 13 59.14 29.74 1.38
C SER A 13 57.96 30.66 1.80
N ALA A 14 56.94 30.24 2.56
CA ALA A 14 56.85 29.54 3.86
C ALA A 14 57.08 30.45 5.10
N LEU A 15 56.05 30.60 5.97
CA LEU A 15 56.09 30.56 7.46
C LEU A 15 54.74 30.97 8.13
N LEU A 16 54.45 30.32 9.26
CA LEU A 16 53.66 30.77 10.44
C LEU A 16 52.13 30.99 10.37
N SER A 17 51.42 30.04 11.02
CA SER A 17 50.33 30.21 12.01
C SER A 17 49.32 31.37 11.89
N THR A 18 48.04 30.99 11.75
CA THR A 18 46.93 31.50 12.59
C THR A 18 45.80 30.47 12.68
N ASP A 19 45.87 29.63 13.71
CA ASP A 19 44.86 28.62 14.03
C ASP A 19 43.70 29.27 14.82
N LEU A 20 42.89 30.10 14.15
CA LEU A 20 41.84 30.92 14.80
C LEU A 20 40.78 31.47 13.82
N SER A 21 39.95 30.59 13.22
CA SER A 21 38.69 31.02 12.57
C SER A 21 37.63 29.92 12.36
N PHE A 22 38.02 28.65 12.21
CA PHE A 22 37.08 27.57 11.85
C PHE A 22 36.13 27.08 12.98
N ARG A 23 36.23 27.60 14.21
CA ARG A 23 35.31 27.25 15.31
C ARG A 23 34.03 28.10 15.40
N ALA A 24 33.89 29.16 14.61
CA ALA A 24 32.77 30.10 14.72
C ALA A 24 31.55 29.80 13.83
N MET A 25 31.69 29.01 12.76
CA MET A 25 30.60 28.76 11.78
C MET A 25 29.71 27.52 12.08
N ALA A 26 29.86 26.89 13.25
CA ALA A 26 29.14 25.67 13.61
C ALA A 26 27.88 25.88 14.50
N ARG A 27 27.36 27.11 14.62
CA ARG A 27 26.30 27.46 15.60
C ARG A 27 24.92 27.84 15.04
N PHE A 28 24.68 27.76 13.73
CA PHE A 28 23.37 28.10 13.12
C PHE A 28 22.82 27.06 12.11
N THR A 29 23.28 25.82 12.14
CA THR A 29 22.53 24.72 11.52
C THR A 29 21.41 24.27 12.46
N HIS A 30 20.19 24.76 12.23
CA HIS A 30 19.00 24.15 12.86
C HIS A 30 19.01 22.66 12.54
N ARG A 31 19.13 21.78 13.55
CA ARG A 31 18.92 20.34 13.35
C ARG A 31 17.48 20.15 12.89
N THR A 32 17.31 19.63 11.68
CA THR A 32 16.00 19.20 11.20
C THR A 32 15.58 17.99 12.01
N ASP A 33 14.34 18.01 12.49
CA ASP A 33 13.82 16.94 13.34
C ASP A 33 13.01 15.94 12.51
N TYR A 34 13.33 14.67 12.73
CA TYR A 34 12.79 13.52 12.03
C TYR A 34 12.25 12.47 13.01
N ASN A 35 12.52 12.56 14.32
CA ASN A 35 12.29 11.44 15.24
C ASN A 35 11.14 11.72 16.21
N ASN A 36 9.99 11.07 15.97
CA ASN A 36 8.80 11.21 16.78
C ASN A 36 8.71 10.18 17.91
N LEU A 37 9.13 8.94 17.68
CA LEU A 37 9.15 7.83 18.65
C LEU A 37 10.47 7.73 19.43
N GLY A 38 11.14 8.86 19.67
CA GLY A 38 12.49 8.91 20.25
C GLY A 38 12.63 8.17 21.58
N SER A 39 13.88 7.77 21.90
CA SER A 39 14.24 7.17 23.20
C SER A 39 13.73 8.04 24.35
N GLU A 40 13.10 7.41 25.34
CA GLU A 40 12.27 8.07 26.37
C GLU A 40 13.02 9.09 27.26
N ASP A 41 14.36 9.08 27.21
CA ASP A 41 15.28 9.81 28.09
C ASP A 41 16.00 11.03 27.46
N VAL A 42 15.69 11.45 26.23
CA VAL A 42 16.42 12.56 25.56
C VAL A 42 15.57 13.81 25.38
N ASP A 43 15.09 14.36 26.50
CA ASP A 43 14.95 15.81 26.62
C ASP A 43 16.35 16.36 26.94
N LEU A 44 17.04 16.93 25.95
CA LEU A 44 18.22 17.76 26.23
C LEU A 44 17.72 19.02 26.93
N ASP A 45 17.87 19.06 28.26
CA ASP A 45 17.60 20.25 29.05
C ASP A 45 18.50 21.39 28.53
N PHE A 46 17.90 22.32 27.79
CA PHE A 46 18.41 23.68 27.73
C PHE A 46 18.19 24.27 29.12
N GLU A 47 19.19 24.09 29.98
CA GLU A 47 19.32 24.88 31.20
C GLU A 47 19.10 26.34 30.87
N GLN A 48 18.43 27.05 31.78
CA GLN A 48 18.36 28.51 31.70
C GLN A 48 19.79 29.03 31.55
N TYR A 49 20.04 29.81 30.49
CA TYR A 49 21.21 30.67 30.41
C TYR A 49 21.05 31.75 31.49
N ASN A 50 21.32 31.36 32.74
CA ASN A 50 21.73 32.29 33.77
C ASN A 50 23.08 32.81 33.32
N ASP A 51 23.11 34.05 32.91
CA ASP A 51 24.31 34.77 32.53
C ASP A 51 25.12 35.05 33.82
N GLU A 52 25.78 34.02 34.35
CA GLU A 52 26.86 34.17 35.33
C GLU A 52 28.08 34.77 34.63
N GLY A 53 27.91 36.00 34.15
CA GLY A 53 29.01 36.89 33.82
C GLY A 53 29.87 37.06 35.07
N ALA A 54 31.13 36.64 34.95
CA ALA A 54 32.07 36.66 36.07
C ALA A 54 32.14 38.06 36.70
N ALA A 55 31.82 38.16 37.99
CA ALA A 55 31.87 39.42 38.72
C ALA A 55 33.31 39.94 38.74
N ASP A 56 33.50 41.15 38.19
CA ASP A 56 34.72 41.94 38.37
C ASP A 56 34.86 42.29 39.87
N PRO A 57 35.98 41.97 40.56
CA PRO A 57 36.10 42.17 41.99
C PRO A 57 36.03 43.62 42.50
N ASP A 58 36.04 44.63 41.61
CA ASP A 58 36.31 46.04 41.93
C ASP A 58 35.20 47.07 41.57
N ASP A 59 33.94 46.73 41.25
CA ASP A 59 32.83 47.74 41.11
C ASP A 59 32.05 47.97 42.44
N PRO A 60 32.14 49.15 43.07
CA PRO A 60 31.59 49.41 44.40
C PRO A 60 30.11 49.89 44.39
N ARG A 61 29.24 49.40 43.49
CA ARG A 61 27.89 49.98 43.29
C ARG A 61 26.76 48.98 42.94
N ASP A 62 26.27 48.20 43.91
CA ASP A 62 24.81 47.99 44.09
C ASP A 62 24.47 47.36 45.47
N PRO A 63 23.61 47.97 46.33
CA PRO A 63 23.24 47.39 47.61
C PRO A 63 22.01 46.46 47.56
N THR A 64 22.25 45.17 47.78
CA THR A 64 21.34 44.22 48.45
C THR A 64 19.87 44.16 48.01
N ASN A 65 19.52 43.17 47.20
CA ASN A 65 18.16 42.62 47.18
C ASN A 65 18.21 41.08 47.28
N PRO A 66 18.01 40.48 48.47
CA PRO A 66 18.15 39.04 48.65
C PRO A 66 16.95 38.30 48.05
N THR A 67 17.17 37.60 46.93
CA THR A 67 16.26 36.54 46.48
C THR A 67 16.15 35.46 47.57
N PRO A 68 14.94 35.11 48.05
CA PRO A 68 14.80 34.11 49.10
C PRO A 68 15.29 32.73 48.60
N ARG A 69 16.34 32.19 49.23
CA ARG A 69 16.75 30.78 49.05
C ARG A 69 15.74 29.86 49.75
N GLY A 70 14.59 29.65 49.11
CA GLY A 70 13.64 28.60 49.42
C GLY A 70 13.61 27.58 48.28
N LEU A 71 13.56 26.28 48.62
CA LEU A 71 13.27 25.22 47.66
C LEU A 71 11.90 25.48 46.99
N PRO A 72 11.70 25.16 45.69
CA PRO A 72 10.44 25.40 44.99
C PRO A 72 9.38 24.35 45.38
N GLY A 73 8.91 24.41 46.63
CA GLY A 73 7.60 23.87 47.01
C GLY A 73 6.52 24.90 46.68
N ALA A 74 5.37 24.43 46.18
CA ALA A 74 4.23 25.30 45.85
C ALA A 74 3.86 26.19 47.05
N VAL A 75 3.70 27.50 46.81
CA VAL A 75 3.33 28.42 47.88
C VAL A 75 1.84 28.26 48.17
N ASP A 76 1.45 28.33 49.43
CA ASP A 76 0.06 28.17 49.85
C ASP A 76 -0.86 29.18 49.11
N GLY A 77 -1.72 28.65 48.24
CA GLY A 77 -2.61 29.42 47.34
C GLY A 77 -2.32 29.29 45.83
N ASP A 78 -1.15 28.79 45.41
CA ASP A 78 -0.83 28.54 44.00
C ASP A 78 -1.79 27.51 43.37
N LEU A 79 -2.05 27.63 42.07
CA LEU A 79 -2.86 26.66 41.33
C LEU A 79 -1.98 25.47 40.93
N VAL A 80 -2.44 24.25 41.22
CA VAL A 80 -1.68 23.01 40.97
C VAL A 80 -2.60 22.01 40.25
N PRO A 81 -2.22 21.52 39.05
CA PRO A 81 -2.87 20.37 38.43
C PRO A 81 -2.48 19.10 39.19
N LEU A 82 -3.47 18.26 39.48
CA LEU A 82 -3.30 17.01 40.22
C LEU A 82 -3.11 15.82 39.26
N GLU A 83 -3.77 15.88 38.11
CA GLU A 83 -3.84 14.82 37.10
C GLU A 83 -4.12 15.45 35.72
N VAL A 84 -3.88 14.71 34.63
CA VAL A 84 -4.37 15.03 33.29
C VAL A 84 -5.05 13.79 32.72
N ASP A 85 -6.38 13.81 32.70
CA ASP A 85 -7.22 12.78 32.10
C ASP A 85 -7.52 13.17 30.64
N MET A 86 -7.05 12.34 29.71
CA MET A 86 -7.23 12.53 28.26
C MET A 86 -8.61 12.06 27.75
N CYS A 87 -9.58 11.84 28.64
CA CYS A 87 -10.97 11.49 28.34
C CYS A 87 -11.11 10.34 27.34
N LEU A 88 -10.27 9.30 27.47
CA LEU A 88 -9.97 8.30 26.43
C LEU A 88 -11.24 7.71 25.78
N SER A 89 -12.21 7.26 26.58
CA SER A 89 -13.44 6.64 26.06
C SER A 89 -14.35 7.60 25.30
N MET A 90 -14.36 8.89 25.64
CA MET A 90 -15.20 9.90 24.98
C MET A 90 -14.57 10.33 23.65
N ASN A 91 -13.25 10.57 23.67
CA ASN A 91 -12.51 10.98 22.49
C ASN A 91 -12.43 9.84 21.46
N THR A 92 -12.11 8.60 21.86
CA THR A 92 -11.98 7.49 20.89
C THR A 92 -13.28 7.11 20.18
N GLU A 93 -14.43 7.31 20.83
CA GLU A 93 -15.75 7.19 20.20
C GLU A 93 -15.99 8.34 19.20
N THR A 94 -15.80 9.59 19.64
CA THR A 94 -16.03 10.80 18.82
C THR A 94 -15.12 10.88 17.59
N HIS A 95 -13.88 10.42 17.70
CA HIS A 95 -12.87 10.44 16.64
C HIS A 95 -12.86 9.18 15.75
N ARG A 96 -13.71 8.19 16.04
CA ARG A 96 -13.71 6.87 15.35
C ARG A 96 -12.32 6.21 15.36
N THR A 97 -11.79 6.01 16.57
CA THR A 97 -10.44 5.48 16.84
C THR A 97 -10.39 4.42 17.93
N LYS A 98 -11.55 4.02 18.49
CA LYS A 98 -11.70 2.99 19.52
C LYS A 98 -11.15 1.61 19.14
N GLN A 99 -10.97 1.35 17.84
CA GLN A 99 -10.39 0.12 17.32
C GLN A 99 -8.88 -0.01 17.59
N TYR A 100 -8.15 1.10 17.78
CA TYR A 100 -6.72 1.04 18.06
C TYR A 100 -6.44 0.47 19.46
N PRO A 101 -5.66 -0.61 19.61
CA PRO A 101 -5.42 -1.33 20.87
C PRO A 101 -4.31 -0.66 21.70
N ASN A 102 -4.41 0.66 21.89
CA ASN A 102 -3.42 1.47 22.58
C ASN A 102 -4.05 2.15 23.80
N ASP A 103 -3.36 2.12 24.94
CA ASP A 103 -3.69 2.95 26.10
C ASP A 103 -3.42 4.44 25.84
N THR A 104 -2.59 4.74 24.83
CA THR A 104 -2.35 6.10 24.33
C THR A 104 -3.52 6.59 23.48
N LEU A 105 -4.05 7.77 23.80
CA LEU A 105 -5.15 8.38 23.04
C LEU A 105 -4.81 8.50 21.55
N VAL A 106 -5.71 8.05 20.68
CA VAL A 106 -5.65 8.27 19.22
C VAL A 106 -6.81 9.16 18.79
N VAL A 107 -6.52 10.25 18.10
CA VAL A 107 -7.50 11.26 17.63
C VAL A 107 -7.19 11.70 16.20
N ARG A 108 -8.11 12.44 15.59
CA ARG A 108 -8.00 12.96 14.23
C ARG A 108 -8.05 14.49 14.23
N ARG A 109 -7.24 15.11 13.38
CA ARG A 109 -7.16 16.57 13.26
C ARG A 109 -8.47 17.20 12.79
N GLY A 110 -8.72 18.47 13.11
CA GLY A 110 -9.99 19.15 12.83
C GLY A 110 -11.17 18.78 13.75
N THR A 111 -11.11 17.66 14.49
CA THR A 111 -12.14 17.27 15.45
C THR A 111 -11.73 17.61 16.88
N ALA A 112 -12.67 18.01 17.73
CA ALA A 112 -12.40 18.45 19.09
C ALA A 112 -11.98 17.29 20.02
N VAL A 113 -10.95 17.53 20.82
CA VAL A 113 -10.41 16.64 21.86
C VAL A 113 -10.77 17.21 23.23
N PHE A 114 -11.36 16.40 24.08
CA PHE A 114 -11.68 16.75 25.47
C PHE A 114 -10.54 16.33 26.40
N ILE A 115 -10.14 17.22 27.31
CA ILE A 115 -9.09 16.97 28.32
C ILE A 115 -9.62 17.48 29.65
N LYS A 116 -9.50 16.66 30.71
CA LYS A 116 -9.87 17.00 32.07
C LYS A 116 -8.62 17.15 32.92
N VAL A 117 -8.49 18.28 33.59
CA VAL A 117 -7.38 18.58 34.51
C VAL A 117 -7.97 18.85 35.90
N PRO A 118 -8.00 17.86 36.81
CA PRO A 118 -8.33 18.09 38.21
C PRO A 118 -7.33 19.06 38.86
N LEU A 119 -7.83 20.02 39.64
CA LEU A 119 -7.03 21.08 40.26
C LEU A 119 -7.10 20.98 41.79
N ASN A 120 -6.09 21.51 42.47
CA ASN A 120 -6.10 21.63 43.94
C ASN A 120 -7.18 22.59 44.49
N ARG A 121 -7.71 23.48 43.64
CA ARG A 121 -8.79 24.43 43.96
C ARG A 121 -9.52 24.90 42.67
N PRO A 122 -10.73 25.47 42.79
CA PRO A 122 -11.39 26.19 41.70
C PRO A 122 -10.51 27.24 41.03
N ILE A 123 -10.75 27.47 39.74
CA ILE A 123 -9.98 28.40 38.91
C ILE A 123 -10.51 29.83 39.07
N ARG A 124 -9.59 30.79 39.11
CA ARG A 124 -9.86 32.23 39.27
C ARG A 124 -9.50 32.97 37.99
N ALA A 125 -10.10 34.14 37.77
CA ALA A 125 -9.90 34.92 36.54
C ALA A 125 -8.42 35.32 36.31
N GLN A 126 -7.65 35.49 37.39
CA GLN A 126 -6.22 35.81 37.38
C GLN A 126 -5.29 34.59 37.29
N ASP A 127 -5.81 33.36 37.43
CA ASP A 127 -4.97 32.18 37.27
C ASP A 127 -4.61 32.02 35.79
N GLN A 128 -3.33 31.75 35.52
CA GLN A 128 -2.82 31.53 34.17
C GLN A 128 -2.22 30.14 34.07
N PHE A 129 -2.66 29.37 33.08
CA PHE A 129 -2.16 28.02 32.82
C PHE A 129 -2.08 27.78 31.31
N GLU A 130 -1.40 26.72 30.92
CA GLU A 130 -1.13 26.39 29.53
C GLU A 130 -1.22 24.88 29.29
N LEU A 131 -1.80 24.49 28.16
CA LEU A 131 -1.65 23.14 27.61
C LEU A 131 -0.73 23.20 26.40
N GLN A 132 0.37 22.47 26.46
CA GLN A 132 1.36 22.40 25.39
C GLN A 132 1.30 21.03 24.71
N PHE A 133 1.11 21.05 23.39
CA PHE A 133 1.22 19.88 22.52
C PHE A 133 2.56 19.97 21.77
N ARG A 134 3.49 19.07 22.07
CA ARG A 134 4.85 19.04 21.51
C ARG A 134 5.08 17.76 20.72
N ILE A 135 5.59 17.87 19.50
CA ILE A 135 5.93 16.72 18.63
C ILE A 135 7.38 16.82 18.16
N GLY A 136 8.08 15.68 18.12
CA GLY A 136 9.53 15.62 17.87
C GLY A 136 10.40 15.87 19.11
N GLN A 137 11.72 15.75 18.91
CA GLN A 137 12.78 16.07 19.88
C GLN A 137 13.00 17.58 20.04
N ASN A 138 12.85 18.36 18.97
CA ASN A 138 13.13 19.80 18.93
C ASN A 138 11.86 20.59 18.51
N PRO A 139 10.78 20.54 19.32
CA PRO A 139 9.51 21.19 18.99
C PRO A 139 9.65 22.71 18.91
N ASN A 140 8.96 23.32 17.95
CA ASN A 140 9.08 24.74 17.61
C ASN A 140 7.74 25.32 17.13
N ASP A 141 7.36 26.48 17.67
CA ASP A 141 6.06 27.12 17.42
C ASP A 141 5.90 27.57 15.96
N LEU A 142 6.93 28.21 15.39
CA LEU A 142 6.95 28.68 13.99
C LEU A 142 6.90 27.54 12.96
N ARG A 143 7.17 26.30 13.38
CA ARG A 143 7.09 25.09 12.54
C ARG A 143 5.85 24.23 12.83
N GLY A 144 4.92 24.70 13.67
CA GLY A 144 3.72 23.93 14.05
C GLY A 144 4.02 22.62 14.80
N THR A 145 5.19 22.53 15.45
CA THR A 145 5.63 21.34 16.20
C THR A 145 5.64 21.56 17.71
N GLN A 146 5.50 22.81 18.14
CA GLN A 146 5.01 23.17 19.47
C GLN A 146 3.70 23.95 19.29
N ILE A 147 2.68 23.60 20.09
CA ILE A 147 1.41 24.30 20.15
C ILE A 147 1.11 24.58 21.61
N ALA A 148 1.23 25.84 22.02
CA ALA A 148 0.79 26.33 23.32
C ALA A 148 -0.65 26.85 23.22
N ILE A 149 -1.54 26.35 24.08
CA ILE A 149 -2.87 26.91 24.34
C ILE A 149 -2.83 27.51 25.73
N SER A 150 -2.70 28.84 25.80
CA SER A 150 -2.61 29.59 27.04
C SER A 150 -4.00 30.07 27.47
N PHE A 151 -4.26 30.05 28.78
CA PHE A 151 -5.55 30.38 29.36
C PHE A 151 -5.41 31.42 30.47
N SER A 152 -6.35 32.38 30.53
CA SER A 152 -6.48 33.32 31.66
C SER A 152 -7.87 33.12 32.28
N GLY A 153 -7.91 32.49 33.45
CA GLY A 153 -9.12 31.86 33.95
C GLY A 153 -9.66 30.83 32.94
N LEU A 154 -10.90 31.00 32.48
CA LEU A 154 -11.53 30.13 31.49
C LEU A 154 -11.35 30.60 30.03
N ASN A 155 -10.76 31.77 29.80
CA ASN A 155 -10.57 32.32 28.45
C ASN A 155 -9.32 31.70 27.80
N ALA A 156 -9.53 30.97 26.71
CA ALA A 156 -8.47 30.29 25.96
C ALA A 156 -7.92 31.16 24.81
N SER A 157 -6.62 31.05 24.54
CA SER A 157 -5.96 31.64 23.37
C SER A 157 -4.85 30.72 22.86
N GLY A 158 -4.62 30.69 21.54
CA GLY A 158 -3.63 29.82 20.91
C GLY A 158 -3.92 29.58 19.43
N PRO A 159 -3.05 28.84 18.72
CA PRO A 159 -3.21 28.58 17.28
C PRO A 159 -4.23 27.47 16.97
N TRP A 160 -4.56 26.62 17.95
CA TRP A 160 -5.70 25.70 17.86
C TRP A 160 -6.90 26.29 18.60
N LYS A 161 -8.11 26.04 18.10
CA LYS A 161 -9.34 26.54 18.74
C LYS A 161 -9.52 25.81 20.07
N ALA A 162 -9.76 26.54 21.15
CA ALA A 162 -9.99 25.94 22.45
C ALA A 162 -11.07 26.68 23.25
N SER A 163 -11.68 25.97 24.19
CA SER A 163 -12.58 26.50 25.21
C SER A 163 -12.36 25.74 26.52
N ALA A 164 -12.68 26.38 27.65
CA ALA A 164 -12.58 25.77 28.97
C ALA A 164 -13.81 26.08 29.82
N THR A 165 -14.16 25.13 30.69
CA THR A 165 -15.18 25.30 31.74
C THR A 165 -14.67 24.66 33.04
N GLU A 166 -15.17 25.10 34.20
CA GLU A 166 -14.93 24.38 35.46
C GLU A 166 -16.12 23.47 35.78
N GLN A 167 -15.86 22.22 36.14
CA GLN A 167 -16.85 21.29 36.67
C GLN A 167 -16.27 20.52 37.85
N GLN A 168 -16.91 20.63 39.02
CA GLN A 168 -16.57 19.85 40.23
C GLN A 168 -15.08 19.97 40.66
N GLY A 169 -14.48 21.17 40.54
CA GLY A 169 -13.07 21.39 40.87
C GLY A 169 -12.06 20.87 39.84
N ALA A 170 -12.55 20.37 38.69
CA ALA A 170 -11.73 20.06 37.53
C ALA A 170 -11.97 21.07 36.40
N LEU A 171 -10.89 21.41 35.71
CA LEU A 171 -10.94 22.16 34.47
C LEU A 171 -11.24 21.19 33.32
N MET A 172 -12.36 21.42 32.62
CA MET A 172 -12.76 20.70 31.42
C MET A 172 -12.39 21.54 30.20
N VAL A 173 -11.38 21.11 29.46
CA VAL A 173 -10.89 21.77 28.25
C VAL A 173 -11.34 21.02 27.01
N GLN A 174 -11.77 21.76 26.00
CA GLN A 174 -11.99 21.26 24.64
C GLN A 174 -10.97 21.94 23.72
N VAL A 175 -10.12 21.17 23.03
CA VAL A 175 -9.13 21.68 22.07
C VAL A 175 -9.38 21.04 20.71
N THR A 176 -9.52 21.83 19.66
CA THR A 176 -9.70 21.36 18.28
C THR A 176 -8.43 21.62 17.49
N PRO A 177 -7.61 20.59 17.19
CA PRO A 177 -6.42 20.73 16.36
C PRO A 177 -6.76 21.29 14.98
N SER A 178 -5.87 22.10 14.41
CA SER A 178 -6.04 22.60 13.03
C SER A 178 -6.18 21.44 12.04
N VAL A 179 -6.90 21.65 10.94
CA VAL A 179 -6.97 20.67 9.84
C VAL A 179 -5.64 20.45 9.14
N ASP A 180 -4.68 21.37 9.30
CA ASP A 180 -3.31 21.26 8.77
C ASP A 180 -2.30 20.81 9.84
N ALA A 181 -2.79 20.34 11.00
CA ALA A 181 -1.92 19.89 12.08
C ALA A 181 -1.06 18.70 11.65
N VAL A 182 0.17 18.66 12.17
CA VAL A 182 1.17 17.61 11.91
C VAL A 182 0.64 16.26 12.41
N VAL A 183 0.72 15.23 11.56
CA VAL A 183 0.35 13.86 11.93
C VAL A 183 1.50 13.16 12.66
N GLY A 184 1.19 12.52 13.80
CA GLY A 184 2.17 11.82 14.62
C GLY A 184 1.81 11.74 16.11
N LEU A 185 2.79 11.41 16.94
CA LEU A 185 2.66 11.27 18.39
C LEU A 185 3.03 12.58 19.12
N TYR A 186 2.07 13.22 19.75
CA TYR A 186 2.28 14.39 20.59
C TYR A 186 2.54 13.99 22.04
N ARG A 187 3.42 14.75 22.69
CA ARG A 187 3.54 14.89 24.14
C ARG A 187 2.61 16.02 24.57
N VAL A 188 1.71 15.76 25.50
CA VAL A 188 0.79 16.74 26.09
C VAL A 188 1.30 17.07 27.49
N LEU A 189 1.56 18.35 27.73
CA LEU A 189 2.12 18.88 28.98
C LEU A 189 1.20 19.98 29.53
N VAL A 190 1.07 20.04 30.85
CA VAL A 190 0.38 21.14 31.54
C VAL A 190 1.40 22.05 32.21
N GLY A 191 1.24 23.35 32.00
CA GLY A 191 2.00 24.41 32.65
C GLY A 191 1.10 25.30 33.49
N VAL A 192 1.59 25.82 34.61
CA VAL A 192 0.91 26.89 35.37
C VAL A 192 1.88 28.04 35.58
N ALA A 193 1.44 29.27 35.29
CA ALA A 193 2.21 30.46 35.57
C ALA A 193 2.20 30.75 37.08
N THR A 194 3.39 30.84 37.64
CA THR A 194 3.66 31.16 39.04
C THR A 194 4.42 32.48 39.12
N ARG A 195 4.67 32.98 40.33
CA ARG A 195 5.49 34.20 40.53
C ARG A 195 6.92 34.08 39.99
N THR A 196 7.44 32.86 39.81
CA THR A 196 8.78 32.57 39.29
C THR A 196 8.79 32.18 37.81
N GLY A 197 7.64 32.24 37.13
CA GLY A 197 7.48 31.88 35.71
C GLY A 197 6.58 30.67 35.48
N LEU A 198 6.59 30.14 34.25
CA LEU A 198 5.77 29.00 33.85
C LEU A 198 6.37 27.68 34.38
N ASN A 199 5.72 27.06 35.36
CA ASN A 199 6.09 25.75 35.88
C ASN A 199 5.43 24.63 35.04
N ILE A 200 6.23 23.78 34.40
CA ILE A 200 5.76 22.66 33.56
C ILE A 200 5.78 21.36 34.38
N TYR A 201 4.61 20.75 34.56
CA TYR A 201 4.43 19.52 35.34
C TYR A 201 4.81 18.30 34.49
N LYS A 202 6.12 18.09 34.26
CA LYS A 202 6.67 16.96 33.46
C LYS A 202 6.16 15.59 33.94
N ASN A 203 5.82 15.43 35.23
CA ASN A 203 5.28 14.20 35.83
C ASN A 203 3.82 13.90 35.45
N LEU A 204 3.08 14.87 34.92
CA LEU A 204 1.70 14.70 34.43
C LEU A 204 1.64 14.56 32.89
N ARG A 205 2.80 14.34 32.24
CA ARG A 205 2.92 14.21 30.79
C ARG A 205 2.04 13.09 30.25
N GLN A 206 1.17 13.43 29.31
CA GLN A 206 0.37 12.48 28.55
C GLN A 206 0.86 12.36 27.11
N HIS A 207 0.37 11.34 26.40
CA HIS A 207 0.70 11.07 25.02
C HIS A 207 -0.57 10.96 24.17
N MET A 208 -0.51 11.46 22.93
CA MET A 208 -1.66 11.50 22.02
C MET A 208 -1.22 11.37 20.56
N TYR A 209 -1.68 10.34 19.86
CA TYR A 209 -1.55 10.25 18.41
C TYR A 209 -2.60 11.14 17.72
N LEU A 210 -2.15 11.97 16.78
CA LEU A 210 -3.00 12.80 15.92
C LEU A 210 -2.88 12.32 14.47
N LEU A 211 -4.01 11.98 13.85
CA LEU A 211 -4.12 11.38 12.52
C LEU A 211 -4.81 12.29 11.50
N PHE A 212 -4.71 11.94 10.21
CA PHE A 212 -5.54 12.52 9.15
C PHE A 212 -7.03 12.22 9.38
N ASN A 213 -7.89 13.10 8.88
CA ASN A 213 -9.33 13.03 9.11
C ASN A 213 -10.16 12.97 7.83
N ALA A 214 -10.24 11.78 7.23
CA ALA A 214 -11.13 11.50 6.10
C ALA A 214 -12.63 11.79 6.36
N PHE A 215 -13.04 12.00 7.62
CA PHE A 215 -14.42 12.32 8.00
C PHE A 215 -14.71 13.82 8.13
N HIS A 216 -13.69 14.70 8.06
CA HIS A 216 -13.85 16.14 8.30
C HIS A 216 -13.82 16.98 7.01
N PRO A 217 -14.90 17.70 6.64
CA PRO A 217 -15.01 18.40 5.34
C PRO A 217 -13.94 19.43 5.00
N SER A 218 -13.16 19.92 5.98
CA SER A 218 -12.05 20.86 5.75
C SER A 218 -10.65 20.22 5.79
N ASP A 219 -10.53 18.90 6.00
CA ASP A 219 -9.25 18.18 5.91
C ASP A 219 -8.94 17.80 4.45
N GLU A 220 -7.68 17.88 3.99
CA GLU A 220 -7.27 17.46 2.65
C GLU A 220 -7.64 15.99 2.34
N ALA A 221 -7.67 15.13 3.37
CA ALA A 221 -8.00 13.72 3.29
C ALA A 221 -9.51 13.42 3.17
N PHE A 222 -10.38 14.45 3.20
CA PHE A 222 -11.83 14.27 3.29
C PHE A 222 -12.40 13.40 2.16
N LEU A 223 -13.02 12.28 2.54
CA LEU A 223 -13.64 11.31 1.65
C LEU A 223 -15.15 11.31 1.96
N GLY A 224 -15.91 12.11 1.23
CA GLY A 224 -17.31 12.41 1.57
C GLY A 224 -18.30 11.24 1.39
N ALA A 225 -17.97 10.24 0.56
CA ALA A 225 -18.84 9.10 0.27
C ALA A 225 -18.21 7.79 0.77
N GLU A 226 -18.81 7.22 1.82
CA GLU A 226 -18.45 5.89 2.36
C GLU A 226 -17.01 5.77 2.92
N PRO A 227 -16.51 6.75 3.71
CA PRO A 227 -15.16 6.73 4.27
C PRO A 227 -14.89 5.50 5.15
N ASP A 228 -15.91 4.94 5.79
CA ASP A 228 -15.77 3.75 6.63
C ASP A 228 -15.23 2.54 5.82
N GLY A 229 -15.66 2.34 4.57
CA GLY A 229 -15.18 1.24 3.74
C GLY A 229 -13.74 1.39 3.22
N TYR A 230 -13.25 2.63 3.13
CA TYR A 230 -11.90 2.94 2.64
C TYR A 230 -10.89 3.30 3.74
N VAL A 231 -11.33 3.44 4.99
CA VAL A 231 -10.48 3.75 6.17
C VAL A 231 -10.60 2.68 7.26
N MET A 232 -11.83 2.20 7.55
CA MET A 232 -12.12 1.35 8.71
C MET A 232 -12.14 -0.15 8.39
N ASN A 233 -12.38 -0.57 7.13
CA ASN A 233 -12.28 -1.98 6.75
C ASN A 233 -10.83 -2.49 6.92
N THR A 234 -10.65 -3.57 7.68
CA THR A 234 -9.32 -4.12 8.05
C THR A 234 -8.79 -5.19 7.10
N ASP A 235 -9.54 -5.57 6.09
CA ASP A 235 -9.14 -6.50 5.05
C ASP A 235 -9.70 -6.09 3.68
N GLY A 236 -9.19 -6.69 2.60
CA GLY A 236 -9.58 -6.37 1.22
C GLY A 236 -9.23 -7.48 0.24
N THR A 237 -9.68 -7.36 -1.01
CA THR A 237 -9.30 -8.28 -2.10
C THR A 237 -8.34 -7.61 -3.07
N ILE A 238 -7.23 -8.27 -3.38
CA ILE A 238 -6.29 -7.92 -4.45
C ILE A 238 -6.48 -8.91 -5.60
N PHE A 239 -6.47 -8.42 -6.84
CA PHE A 239 -6.72 -9.23 -8.03
C PHE A 239 -5.38 -9.56 -8.72
N THR A 240 -5.16 -10.83 -9.00
CA THR A 240 -3.88 -11.36 -9.53
C THR A 240 -4.16 -12.36 -10.66
N GLY A 241 -3.12 -12.97 -11.25
CA GLY A 241 -3.27 -14.01 -12.28
C GLY A 241 -3.11 -13.44 -13.70
N SER A 242 -4.16 -13.48 -14.51
CA SER A 242 -4.18 -12.87 -15.85
C SER A 242 -5.60 -12.44 -16.25
N ILE A 243 -5.73 -11.67 -17.33
CA ILE A 243 -7.03 -11.25 -17.89
C ILE A 243 -8.00 -12.42 -18.15
N ASN A 244 -7.47 -13.61 -18.50
CA ASN A 244 -8.24 -14.82 -18.80
C ASN A 244 -8.41 -15.78 -17.60
N SER A 245 -7.75 -15.49 -16.47
CA SER A 245 -7.92 -16.21 -15.21
C SER A 245 -7.56 -15.28 -14.06
N ILE A 246 -8.55 -14.55 -13.57
CA ILE A 246 -8.40 -13.61 -12.46
C ILE A 246 -8.50 -14.39 -11.14
N HIS A 247 -7.48 -14.22 -10.29
CA HIS A 247 -7.40 -14.79 -8.95
C HIS A 247 -7.74 -13.70 -7.92
N ARG A 248 -8.58 -14.05 -6.95
CA ARG A 248 -9.01 -13.16 -5.85
C ARG A 248 -8.22 -13.51 -4.60
N MET A 249 -7.21 -12.72 -4.27
CA MET A 249 -6.42 -12.88 -3.06
C MET A 249 -7.02 -12.01 -1.95
N ARG A 250 -7.50 -12.60 -0.84
CA ARG A 250 -7.84 -11.79 0.34
C ARG A 250 -6.55 -11.37 1.03
N TRP A 251 -6.48 -10.11 1.43
CA TRP A 251 -5.36 -9.51 2.13
C TRP A 251 -5.84 -8.87 3.44
N GLU A 252 -5.20 -9.23 4.55
CA GLU A 252 -5.44 -8.64 5.86
C GLU A 252 -4.59 -7.36 6.01
N TYR A 253 -5.24 -6.19 5.95
CA TYR A 253 -4.55 -4.92 6.16
C TYR A 253 -4.18 -4.75 7.63
N GLY A 254 -5.10 -5.07 8.55
CA GLY A 254 -4.87 -5.07 9.99
C GLY A 254 -4.36 -3.73 10.55
N GLN A 255 -4.83 -2.59 10.03
CA GLN A 255 -4.37 -1.27 10.47
C GLN A 255 -4.66 -0.95 11.95
N PHE A 256 -5.55 -1.71 12.58
CA PHE A 256 -5.88 -1.66 14.00
C PHE A 256 -5.22 -2.76 14.82
N ASP A 257 -4.33 -3.57 14.25
CA ASP A 257 -3.61 -4.59 15.02
C ASP A 257 -2.52 -3.96 15.90
N LYS A 258 -2.12 -4.70 16.93
CA LYS A 258 -1.11 -4.26 17.89
C LYS A 258 0.18 -3.84 17.16
N ASP A 259 0.75 -2.72 17.62
CA ASP A 259 1.99 -2.12 17.13
C ASP A 259 1.96 -1.58 15.69
N ILE A 260 0.87 -1.72 14.93
CA ILE A 260 0.80 -1.27 13.52
C ILE A 260 0.84 0.25 13.39
N LEU A 261 0.09 1.00 14.21
CA LEU A 261 0.20 2.46 14.25
C LEU A 261 1.61 2.91 14.63
N LYS A 262 2.26 2.22 15.57
CA LYS A 262 3.65 2.48 15.96
C LYS A 262 4.62 2.20 14.81
N ALA A 263 4.39 1.16 14.01
CA ALA A 263 5.15 0.87 12.81
C ALA A 263 4.99 1.98 11.75
N CYS A 264 3.77 2.49 11.54
CA CYS A 264 3.52 3.59 10.61
C CYS A 264 4.22 4.90 11.03
N ILE A 265 4.18 5.27 12.32
CA ILE A 265 4.97 6.43 12.80
C ILE A 265 6.48 6.16 12.67
N TYR A 266 6.94 4.93 12.97
CA TYR A 266 8.35 4.56 12.83
C TYR A 266 8.87 4.66 11.39
N ILE A 267 8.06 4.27 10.40
CA ILE A 267 8.39 4.43 8.97
C ILE A 267 8.60 5.91 8.63
N MET A 268 7.73 6.81 9.13
CA MET A 268 7.95 8.25 8.97
C MET A 268 9.22 8.74 9.68
N ASP A 269 9.60 8.12 10.81
CA ASP A 269 10.79 8.48 11.58
C ASP A 269 12.12 7.98 10.98
N GLN A 270 12.09 6.91 10.18
CA GLN A 270 13.25 6.47 9.40
C GLN A 270 13.40 7.23 8.08
N SER A 271 12.30 7.84 7.61
CA SER A 271 12.33 8.69 6.43
C SER A 271 13.07 10.01 6.67
N ARG A 272 13.51 10.64 5.57
CA ARG A 272 14.05 12.01 5.59
C ARG A 272 12.97 13.10 5.54
N LEU A 273 11.71 12.78 5.85
CA LEU A 273 10.61 13.74 5.89
C LEU A 273 10.60 14.50 7.24
N PRO A 274 10.85 15.82 7.25
CA PRO A 274 10.82 16.61 8.49
C PRO A 274 9.46 16.50 9.18
N ILE A 275 9.44 16.45 10.52
CA ILE A 275 8.18 16.35 11.29
C ILE A 275 7.19 17.46 10.90
N SER A 276 7.67 18.70 10.71
CA SER A 276 6.82 19.83 10.28
C SER A 276 6.16 19.67 8.91
N HIS A 277 6.53 18.67 8.11
CA HIS A 277 5.91 18.34 6.83
C HIS A 277 4.89 17.19 6.92
N ARG A 278 4.74 16.51 8.06
CA ARG A 278 3.78 15.39 8.19
C ARG A 278 2.31 15.84 8.32
N GLY A 279 2.06 17.14 8.34
CA GLY A 279 0.71 17.71 8.19
C GLY A 279 0.23 17.82 6.75
N ASP A 280 1.05 17.44 5.77
CA ASP A 280 0.75 17.47 4.33
C ASP A 280 0.67 16.02 3.81
N ALA A 281 -0.53 15.58 3.44
CA ALA A 281 -0.76 14.21 3.00
C ALA A 281 0.03 13.88 1.73
N VAL A 282 0.13 14.83 0.78
CA VAL A 282 0.88 14.64 -0.48
C VAL A 282 2.34 14.31 -0.20
N LYS A 283 2.99 15.04 0.71
CA LYS A 283 4.37 14.78 1.14
C LYS A 283 4.50 13.45 1.91
N VAL A 284 3.56 13.10 2.79
CA VAL A 284 3.55 11.82 3.50
C VAL A 284 3.38 10.65 2.54
N ILE A 285 2.49 10.75 1.56
CA ILE A 285 2.21 9.68 0.58
C ILE A 285 3.42 9.47 -0.35
N ARG A 286 4.03 10.56 -0.85
CA ARG A 286 5.23 10.49 -1.71
C ARG A 286 6.49 10.02 -0.96
N MET A 287 6.56 10.26 0.36
CA MET A 287 7.59 9.65 1.21
C MET A 287 7.31 8.15 1.40
N ALA A 288 6.06 7.77 1.66
CA ALA A 288 5.68 6.38 1.90
C ALA A 288 5.91 5.50 0.66
N SER A 289 5.70 6.02 -0.57
CA SER A 289 6.02 5.24 -1.78
C SER A 289 7.49 4.88 -1.93
N ALA A 290 8.40 5.71 -1.40
CA ALA A 290 9.82 5.34 -1.24
C ALA A 290 10.01 4.36 -0.07
N MET A 291 9.65 4.77 1.15
CA MET A 291 10.00 4.05 2.38
C MET A 291 9.37 2.66 2.55
N LEU A 292 8.35 2.30 1.77
CA LEU A 292 7.75 0.97 1.83
C LEU A 292 8.48 -0.08 0.98
N ASN A 293 9.32 0.34 0.05
CA ASN A 293 10.33 -0.53 -0.55
C ASN A 293 11.71 -0.30 0.07
N SER A 294 12.58 -1.29 -0.05
CA SER A 294 13.90 -1.25 0.58
C SER A 294 15.00 -0.65 -0.30
N GLN A 295 14.70 -0.19 -1.51
CA GLN A 295 15.69 0.47 -2.34
C GLN A 295 15.97 1.86 -1.75
N ASP A 296 17.21 2.35 -1.93
CA ASP A 296 17.72 3.66 -1.51
C ASP A 296 17.78 3.94 0.02
N ASP A 297 16.70 3.74 0.77
CA ASP A 297 16.53 4.23 2.15
C ASP A 297 16.31 3.13 3.23
N GLU A 298 16.71 1.87 2.96
CA GLU A 298 16.54 0.71 3.87
C GLU A 298 15.09 0.50 4.37
N GLY A 299 14.10 0.84 3.54
CA GLY A 299 12.68 0.76 3.84
C GLY A 299 12.08 -0.66 3.95
N VAL A 300 10.75 -0.74 4.04
CA VAL A 300 10.05 -1.87 4.68
C VAL A 300 10.24 -3.22 3.99
N VAL A 301 10.07 -3.31 2.66
CA VAL A 301 9.99 -4.59 1.94
C VAL A 301 11.06 -4.71 0.85
N VAL A 302 11.78 -5.84 0.85
CA VAL A 302 12.77 -6.18 -0.20
C VAL A 302 12.06 -6.83 -1.38
N GLY A 303 12.17 -6.25 -2.56
CA GLY A 303 11.60 -6.80 -3.80
C GLY A 303 12.39 -8.01 -4.31
N ASN A 304 11.71 -9.07 -4.77
CA ASN A 304 12.36 -10.21 -5.44
C ASN A 304 11.43 -10.90 -6.45
N TRP A 305 11.84 -10.90 -7.72
CA TRP A 305 11.17 -11.54 -8.86
C TRP A 305 11.94 -12.76 -9.42
N GLY A 306 12.97 -13.24 -8.71
CA GLY A 306 13.75 -14.41 -9.09
C GLY A 306 13.09 -15.74 -8.74
N LYS A 307 13.78 -16.85 -9.07
CA LYS A 307 13.33 -18.22 -8.73
C LYS A 307 13.60 -18.60 -7.27
N ASP A 308 14.60 -17.97 -6.63
CA ASP A 308 15.06 -18.31 -5.29
C ASP A 308 14.69 -17.23 -4.27
N PHE A 309 14.20 -17.69 -3.12
CA PHE A 309 13.81 -16.88 -1.97
C PHE A 309 14.57 -17.31 -0.69
N THR A 310 15.44 -18.31 -0.76
CA THR A 310 16.17 -18.89 0.36
C THR A 310 17.12 -17.85 1.00
N PRO A 311 17.25 -17.77 2.33
CA PRO A 311 16.59 -18.55 3.39
C PRO A 311 15.24 -17.96 3.86
N HIS A 312 14.66 -17.02 3.12
CA HIS A 312 13.47 -16.26 3.49
C HIS A 312 12.19 -16.79 2.83
N THR A 313 11.08 -16.07 3.03
CA THR A 313 9.75 -16.49 2.58
C THR A 313 9.43 -15.95 1.19
N SER A 314 8.79 -16.76 0.36
CA SER A 314 8.32 -16.36 -0.97
C SER A 314 7.20 -15.31 -0.87
N PRO A 315 7.15 -14.29 -1.76
CA PRO A 315 6.09 -13.27 -1.79
C PRO A 315 4.67 -13.83 -1.79
N LEU A 316 4.46 -15.00 -2.41
CA LEU A 316 3.17 -15.73 -2.47
C LEU A 316 2.69 -16.29 -1.12
N SER A 317 3.50 -16.24 -0.07
CA SER A 317 3.15 -16.75 1.26
C SER A 317 2.49 -15.72 2.19
N TRP A 318 2.56 -14.44 1.85
CA TRP A 318 1.98 -13.38 2.66
C TRP A 318 0.46 -13.33 2.47
N THR A 319 -0.26 -13.23 3.59
CA THR A 319 -1.73 -13.11 3.62
C THR A 319 -2.19 -11.73 4.13
N GLY A 320 -1.25 -10.86 4.50
CA GLY A 320 -1.53 -9.60 5.17
C GLY A 320 -0.29 -8.82 5.56
N SER A 321 -0.49 -7.53 5.89
CA SER A 321 0.57 -6.57 6.18
C SER A 321 1.11 -6.65 7.61
N VAL A 322 0.29 -7.17 8.55
CA VAL A 322 0.55 -7.11 10.00
C VAL A 322 1.92 -7.68 10.38
N LYS A 323 2.18 -8.92 9.96
CA LYS A 323 3.45 -9.61 10.25
C LYS A 323 4.66 -8.92 9.62
N ILE A 324 4.50 -8.32 8.43
CA ILE A 324 5.56 -7.58 7.75
C ILE A 324 5.93 -6.34 8.57
N LEU A 325 4.94 -5.50 8.91
CA LEU A 325 5.15 -4.26 9.66
C LEU A 325 5.66 -4.50 11.09
N GLN A 326 5.16 -5.53 11.78
CA GLN A 326 5.69 -5.94 13.10
C GLN A 326 7.13 -6.48 13.01
N THR A 327 7.48 -7.22 11.95
CA THR A 327 8.86 -7.68 11.74
C THR A 327 9.80 -6.52 11.47
N TYR A 328 9.40 -5.55 10.63
CA TYR A 328 10.17 -4.33 10.37
C TYR A 328 10.39 -3.51 11.65
N LEU A 329 9.32 -3.27 12.43
CA LEU A 329 9.38 -2.49 13.68
C LEU A 329 10.21 -3.18 14.79
N SER A 330 10.23 -4.51 14.84
CA SER A 330 10.99 -5.25 15.87
C SER A 330 12.46 -5.46 15.48
N THR A 331 12.74 -5.78 14.22
CA THR A 331 14.11 -6.06 13.74
C THR A 331 14.87 -4.81 13.29
N ARG A 332 14.15 -3.71 12.97
CA ARG A 332 14.68 -2.48 12.39
C ARG A 332 15.43 -2.71 11.07
N ARG A 333 14.97 -3.67 10.26
CA ARG A 333 15.57 -4.07 8.99
C ARG A 333 14.49 -4.39 7.95
N PRO A 334 14.79 -4.20 6.65
CA PRO A 334 13.93 -4.62 5.54
C PRO A 334 13.48 -6.09 5.64
N VAL A 335 12.23 -6.35 5.26
CA VAL A 335 11.59 -7.67 5.31
C VAL A 335 11.63 -8.32 3.92
N SER A 336 12.24 -9.51 3.86
CA SER A 336 12.39 -10.30 2.63
C SER A 336 11.28 -11.38 2.51
N TYR A 337 10.55 -11.52 1.40
CA TYR A 337 10.53 -10.69 0.18
C TYR A 337 9.09 -10.30 -0.22
N GLY A 338 8.96 -9.27 -1.07
CA GLY A 338 7.72 -8.83 -1.68
C GLY A 338 7.75 -8.74 -3.21
N GLN A 339 6.56 -8.63 -3.78
CA GLN A 339 6.24 -8.31 -5.18
C GLN A 339 5.01 -7.35 -5.15
N CYS A 340 4.55 -6.83 -6.29
CA CYS A 340 3.66 -5.65 -6.33
C CYS A 340 2.41 -5.72 -5.42
N TRP A 341 1.73 -6.86 -5.32
CA TRP A 341 0.57 -7.01 -4.41
C TRP A 341 0.94 -6.92 -2.92
N VAL A 342 2.15 -7.34 -2.54
CA VAL A 342 2.68 -7.23 -1.17
C VAL A 342 2.96 -5.77 -0.84
N PHE A 343 3.62 -5.06 -1.77
CA PHE A 343 3.86 -3.62 -1.68
C PHE A 343 2.54 -2.86 -1.54
N ALA A 344 1.60 -3.08 -2.46
CA ALA A 344 0.29 -2.44 -2.45
C ALA A 344 -0.55 -2.76 -1.19
N GLY A 345 -0.46 -4.00 -0.68
CA GLY A 345 -1.09 -4.41 0.57
C GLY A 345 -0.55 -3.67 1.80
N VAL A 346 0.78 -3.57 1.92
CA VAL A 346 1.46 -2.86 3.01
C VAL A 346 1.20 -1.35 2.94
N MET A 347 1.22 -0.76 1.75
CA MET A 347 0.88 0.65 1.53
C MET A 347 -0.58 0.96 1.88
N ASN A 348 -1.52 0.09 1.50
CA ASN A 348 -2.92 0.27 1.88
C ASN A 348 -3.11 0.26 3.40
N THR A 349 -2.39 -0.61 4.13
CA THR A 349 -2.36 -0.59 5.60
C THR A 349 -1.82 0.73 6.14
N PHE A 350 -0.67 1.19 5.63
CA PHE A 350 -0.05 2.44 6.07
C PHE A 350 -0.99 3.64 5.91
N LEU A 351 -1.61 3.77 4.73
CA LEU A 351 -2.56 4.85 4.42
C LEU A 351 -3.78 4.82 5.35
N ARG A 352 -4.44 3.66 5.49
CA ARG A 352 -5.62 3.50 6.36
C ARG A 352 -5.30 3.74 7.83
N CYS A 353 -4.14 3.28 8.30
CA CYS A 353 -3.66 3.48 9.68
C CYS A 353 -3.43 4.96 10.02
N LEU A 354 -2.94 5.76 9.07
CA LEU A 354 -2.80 7.20 9.26
C LEU A 354 -4.12 7.98 9.06
N GLY A 355 -5.21 7.32 8.69
CA GLY A 355 -6.54 7.93 8.52
C GLY A 355 -6.85 8.44 7.11
N LEU A 356 -6.09 8.01 6.10
CA LEU A 356 -6.31 8.31 4.69
C LEU A 356 -7.21 7.25 4.05
N GLY A 357 -8.17 7.67 3.23
CA GLY A 357 -9.04 6.74 2.50
C GLY A 357 -8.33 6.15 1.31
N ALA A 358 -8.13 4.83 1.29
CA ALA A 358 -7.32 4.14 0.29
C ALA A 358 -7.92 2.80 -0.19
N ARG A 359 -7.58 2.41 -1.43
CA ARG A 359 -7.91 1.12 -2.05
C ARG A 359 -6.72 0.57 -2.86
N VAL A 360 -6.72 -0.75 -3.10
CA VAL A 360 -5.73 -1.43 -3.96
C VAL A 360 -6.35 -1.63 -5.35
N VAL A 361 -5.62 -1.21 -6.39
CA VAL A 361 -5.99 -1.39 -7.80
C VAL A 361 -5.13 -2.50 -8.40
N SER A 362 -5.69 -3.23 -9.36
CA SER A 362 -4.97 -4.27 -10.11
C SER A 362 -5.20 -4.07 -11.61
N ASN A 363 -4.14 -3.77 -12.35
CA ASN A 363 -4.12 -3.50 -13.78
C ASN A 363 -3.65 -4.74 -14.55
N PHE A 364 -4.47 -5.28 -15.45
CA PHE A 364 -4.16 -6.46 -16.25
C PHE A 364 -3.63 -6.07 -17.63
N GLN A 365 -2.56 -6.74 -18.08
CA GLN A 365 -1.67 -6.27 -19.15
C GLN A 365 -1.07 -4.89 -18.82
N SER A 366 -0.40 -4.78 -17.67
CA SER A 366 0.27 -3.54 -17.27
C SER A 366 1.59 -3.40 -18.02
N ALA A 367 1.80 -2.26 -18.67
CA ALA A 367 3.09 -1.92 -19.24
C ALA A 367 4.09 -1.60 -18.12
N HIS A 368 5.28 -2.19 -18.17
CA HIS A 368 6.45 -1.74 -17.41
C HIS A 368 7.46 -1.14 -18.38
N ASP A 369 7.22 0.13 -18.72
CA ASP A 369 8.05 0.98 -19.59
C ASP A 369 9.24 1.53 -18.80
N ASN A 370 10.45 1.26 -19.28
CA ASN A 370 11.71 1.65 -18.62
C ASN A 370 12.26 3.01 -19.12
N ASP A 371 11.74 3.56 -20.23
CA ASP A 371 12.29 4.75 -20.90
C ASP A 371 11.34 5.98 -20.76
N GLY A 372 10.15 5.80 -20.20
CA GLY A 372 9.15 6.85 -19.98
C GLY A 372 8.44 7.27 -21.26
N ASP A 373 8.38 6.37 -22.26
CA ASP A 373 7.71 6.60 -23.53
C ASP A 373 6.59 5.58 -23.80
N LEU A 374 5.64 5.92 -24.68
CA LEU A 374 4.38 5.17 -24.81
C LEU A 374 4.57 3.93 -25.70
N LYS A 375 5.70 3.24 -25.58
CA LYS A 375 6.12 2.15 -26.46
C LYS A 375 6.73 0.99 -25.68
N MET A 376 5.98 -0.10 -25.61
CA MET A 376 6.49 -1.36 -25.09
C MET A 376 7.18 -2.14 -26.20
N THR A 377 8.50 -2.28 -26.16
CA THR A 377 9.28 -2.86 -27.26
C THR A 377 9.75 -4.30 -27.00
N VAL A 378 9.12 -5.26 -27.67
CA VAL A 378 9.57 -6.66 -27.72
C VAL A 378 10.39 -6.91 -28.99
N ILE A 379 11.55 -7.56 -28.83
CA ILE A 379 12.42 -8.03 -29.90
C ILE A 379 12.30 -9.55 -29.95
N VAL A 380 12.01 -10.10 -31.13
CA VAL A 380 11.82 -11.54 -31.34
C VAL A 380 12.88 -12.04 -32.33
N ASP A 381 13.60 -13.09 -31.99
CA ASP A 381 14.52 -13.74 -32.93
C ASP A 381 13.72 -14.38 -34.06
N ALA A 382 14.00 -13.97 -35.30
CA ALA A 382 13.23 -14.37 -36.46
C ALA A 382 13.31 -15.87 -36.76
N ASN A 383 14.36 -16.57 -36.33
CA ASN A 383 14.55 -18.01 -36.58
C ASN A 383 13.85 -18.86 -35.53
N THR A 384 13.92 -18.46 -34.26
CA THR A 384 13.44 -19.24 -33.10
C THR A 384 12.08 -18.81 -32.59
N GLY A 385 11.55 -17.63 -32.98
CA GLY A 385 10.27 -17.09 -32.50
C GLY A 385 10.27 -16.67 -31.02
N ARG A 386 11.41 -16.76 -30.33
CA ARG A 386 11.58 -16.44 -28.91
C ARG A 386 11.91 -14.96 -28.73
N THR A 387 11.48 -14.39 -27.60
CA THR A 387 11.90 -13.05 -27.18
C THR A 387 13.42 -13.03 -26.98
N HIS A 388 14.07 -12.00 -27.49
CA HIS A 388 15.51 -11.83 -27.45
C HIS A 388 15.97 -11.28 -26.09
N GLU A 389 17.15 -11.70 -25.63
CA GLU A 389 17.73 -11.30 -24.33
C GLU A 389 17.97 -9.79 -24.15
N SER A 390 17.93 -9.02 -25.23
CA SER A 390 18.08 -7.56 -25.22
C SER A 390 16.77 -6.79 -25.06
N THR A 391 15.62 -7.47 -25.00
CA THR A 391 14.35 -6.84 -24.64
C THR A 391 14.39 -6.45 -23.16
N ARG A 392 14.09 -5.18 -22.88
CA ARG A 392 14.02 -4.61 -21.53
C ARG A 392 12.58 -4.44 -21.06
N ASP A 393 11.71 -4.03 -21.98
CA ASP A 393 10.30 -3.80 -21.69
C ASP A 393 9.54 -5.10 -21.52
N SER A 394 8.57 -5.08 -20.63
CA SER A 394 7.73 -6.24 -20.33
C SER A 394 6.30 -5.82 -20.05
N ILE A 395 5.32 -6.48 -20.67
CA ILE A 395 3.93 -6.36 -20.25
C ILE A 395 3.67 -7.43 -19.19
N TRP A 396 3.33 -6.98 -17.98
CA TRP A 396 3.06 -7.85 -16.84
C TRP A 396 1.61 -8.35 -16.93
N ASN A 397 1.39 -9.64 -16.64
CA ASN A 397 0.05 -10.25 -16.65
C ASN A 397 -0.93 -9.43 -15.80
N PHE A 398 -0.44 -8.95 -14.66
CA PHE A 398 -1.05 -7.92 -13.84
C PHE A 398 0.02 -7.12 -13.09
N HIS A 399 -0.32 -5.89 -12.71
CA HIS A 399 0.41 -5.08 -11.72
C HIS A 399 -0.56 -4.58 -10.64
N CYS A 400 -0.07 -4.25 -9.44
CA CYS A 400 -0.87 -3.77 -8.33
C CYS A 400 -0.27 -2.50 -7.72
N TRP A 401 -1.09 -1.47 -7.57
CA TRP A 401 -0.76 -0.21 -6.90
C TRP A 401 -1.91 0.24 -5.99
N ASN A 402 -1.79 1.42 -5.39
CA ASN A 402 -2.82 2.00 -4.55
C ASN A 402 -3.45 3.24 -5.17
N GLU A 403 -4.71 3.47 -4.81
CA GLU A 403 -5.31 4.79 -4.90
C GLU A 403 -5.59 5.34 -3.51
N VAL A 404 -5.33 6.63 -3.33
CA VAL A 404 -5.66 7.39 -2.12
C VAL A 404 -6.52 8.59 -2.49
N PHE A 405 -7.60 8.81 -1.73
CA PHE A 405 -8.53 9.91 -1.99
C PHE A 405 -8.03 11.21 -1.33
N LEU A 406 -7.76 12.23 -2.14
CA LEU A 406 -7.22 13.50 -1.66
C LEU A 406 -7.86 14.72 -2.35
N ARG A 407 -7.87 15.83 -1.63
CA ARG A 407 -7.72 17.16 -2.23
C ARG A 407 -6.25 17.49 -2.41
N ARG A 408 -5.92 18.07 -3.55
CA ARG A 408 -4.58 18.44 -3.98
C ARG A 408 -4.54 19.95 -4.15
N SER A 409 -3.94 20.65 -3.19
CA SER A 409 -3.79 22.12 -3.23
C SER A 409 -2.68 22.59 -4.18
N ASP A 410 -1.85 21.65 -4.64
CA ASP A 410 -0.72 21.85 -5.54
C ASP A 410 -1.08 21.75 -7.04
N ILE A 411 -2.31 21.31 -7.36
CA ILE A 411 -2.83 21.19 -8.74
C ILE A 411 -4.27 21.75 -8.81
N PRO A 412 -4.85 21.96 -10.01
CA PRO A 412 -6.21 22.50 -10.13
C PRO A 412 -7.30 21.61 -9.48
N PRO A 413 -8.32 22.18 -8.81
CA PRO A 413 -9.28 21.42 -8.01
C PRO A 413 -10.11 20.36 -8.74
N GLU A 414 -10.24 20.43 -10.06
CA GLU A 414 -10.94 19.39 -10.84
C GLU A 414 -10.24 18.02 -10.75
N TYR A 415 -8.92 17.99 -10.51
CA TYR A 415 -8.08 16.79 -10.39
C TYR A 415 -8.08 16.18 -8.96
N ASN A 416 -8.84 16.76 -8.02
CA ASN A 416 -9.13 16.16 -6.72
C ASN A 416 -9.86 14.81 -6.84
N GLY A 417 -9.70 13.94 -5.85
CA GLY A 417 -10.28 12.60 -5.78
C GLY A 417 -9.19 11.54 -5.67
N TRP A 418 -9.38 10.40 -6.32
CA TRP A 418 -8.40 9.31 -6.33
C TRP A 418 -7.07 9.71 -6.99
N GLN A 419 -5.98 9.44 -6.28
CA GLN A 419 -4.61 9.64 -6.73
C GLN A 419 -3.87 8.29 -6.72
N VAL A 420 -3.24 7.92 -7.82
CA VAL A 420 -2.37 6.75 -7.96
C VAL A 420 -1.11 6.95 -7.12
N VAL A 421 -0.74 5.95 -6.34
CA VAL A 421 0.56 5.85 -5.67
C VAL A 421 1.02 4.40 -5.74
N ASP A 422 2.25 4.19 -6.24
CA ASP A 422 2.89 2.88 -6.29
C ASP A 422 4.20 2.93 -5.50
N CYS A 423 4.41 1.88 -4.71
CA CYS A 423 5.62 1.67 -3.91
C CYS A 423 6.42 0.45 -4.37
N THR A 424 6.01 -0.19 -5.46
CA THR A 424 6.82 -1.18 -6.17
C THR A 424 8.01 -0.46 -6.81
N PRO A 425 9.27 -0.90 -6.57
CA PRO A 425 10.44 -0.26 -7.16
C PRO A 425 10.57 -0.64 -8.64
N GLN A 426 9.82 0.10 -9.47
CA GLN A 426 9.83 0.03 -10.94
C GLN A 426 10.84 1.05 -11.48
N GLU A 427 10.43 2.32 -11.52
CA GLU A 427 11.22 3.44 -12.03
C GLU A 427 11.66 4.44 -10.95
N THR A 428 12.68 5.25 -11.27
CA THR A 428 13.18 6.28 -10.35
C THR A 428 12.54 7.65 -10.61
N SER A 429 12.10 8.31 -9.53
CA SER A 429 11.51 9.65 -9.56
C SER A 429 12.26 10.60 -8.63
N ASP A 430 12.84 11.65 -9.21
CA ASP A 430 13.84 12.53 -8.59
C ASP A 430 15.08 11.78 -8.04
N GLY A 431 15.40 10.61 -8.61
CA GLY A 431 16.53 9.76 -8.21
C GLY A 431 16.27 8.79 -7.06
N TYR A 432 15.00 8.51 -6.74
CA TYR A 432 14.58 7.52 -5.73
C TYR A 432 13.51 6.59 -6.32
N TYR A 433 13.46 5.33 -5.90
CA TYR A 433 12.39 4.40 -6.29
C TYR A 433 11.06 4.73 -5.59
N ARG A 434 10.24 5.54 -6.26
CA ARG A 434 8.94 6.03 -5.76
C ARG A 434 8.04 6.50 -6.91
N CYS A 435 6.73 6.31 -6.76
CA CYS A 435 5.74 6.82 -7.70
C CYS A 435 4.59 7.55 -6.98
N GLY A 436 4.11 8.66 -7.55
CA GLY A 436 2.91 9.39 -7.15
C GLY A 436 3.08 10.40 -6.00
N PRO A 437 1.97 11.01 -5.54
CA PRO A 437 0.60 10.79 -6.00
C PRO A 437 0.27 11.42 -7.37
N ALA A 438 -0.30 10.63 -8.29
CA ALA A 438 -0.73 11.06 -9.63
C ALA A 438 -2.27 11.11 -9.75
N SER A 439 -2.87 12.20 -10.23
CA SER A 439 -4.35 12.26 -10.30
C SER A 439 -4.92 11.36 -11.40
N VAL A 440 -5.77 10.39 -11.04
CA VAL A 440 -6.44 9.46 -11.97
C VAL A 440 -7.21 10.25 -13.06
N LYS A 441 -7.85 11.35 -12.69
CA LYS A 441 -8.56 12.23 -13.63
C LYS A 441 -7.63 12.93 -14.63
N ALA A 442 -6.40 13.26 -14.22
CA ALA A 442 -5.41 13.86 -15.11
C ALA A 442 -4.83 12.81 -16.08
N ILE A 443 -4.58 11.59 -15.59
CA ILE A 443 -4.19 10.43 -16.40
C ILE A 443 -5.21 10.19 -17.51
N LYS A 444 -6.51 10.10 -17.17
CA LYS A 444 -7.59 9.84 -18.15
C LYS A 444 -7.59 10.74 -19.39
N ILE A 445 -7.19 12.00 -19.23
CA ILE A 445 -7.17 13.00 -20.30
C ILE A 445 -5.75 13.36 -20.78
N GLY A 446 -4.73 12.58 -20.40
CA GLY A 446 -3.35 12.78 -20.83
C GLY A 446 -2.66 14.03 -20.26
N LYS A 447 -3.18 14.66 -19.20
CA LYS A 447 -2.53 15.82 -18.54
C LYS A 447 -1.42 15.38 -17.58
N VAL A 448 -0.43 14.70 -18.15
CA VAL A 448 0.72 14.08 -17.48
C VAL A 448 1.78 15.08 -16.95
N CYS A 449 1.55 16.38 -17.12
CA CYS A 449 2.44 17.45 -16.67
C CYS A 449 2.28 17.84 -15.19
N TYR A 450 1.19 17.43 -14.55
CA TYR A 450 0.98 17.68 -13.12
C TYR A 450 1.80 16.71 -12.25
N PRO A 451 2.30 17.16 -11.09
CA PRO A 451 3.00 16.28 -10.16
C PRO A 451 2.04 15.20 -9.61
N PHE A 452 2.46 13.95 -9.43
CA PHE A 452 3.78 13.38 -9.70
C PHE A 452 3.67 12.21 -10.67
N ASP A 453 4.75 11.94 -11.41
CA ASP A 453 4.98 10.70 -12.16
C ASP A 453 3.90 10.35 -13.21
N GLY A 454 3.13 11.36 -13.63
CA GLY A 454 1.97 11.18 -14.50
C GLY A 454 2.28 10.58 -15.86
N ARG A 455 3.50 10.73 -16.38
CA ARG A 455 3.92 10.08 -17.64
C ARG A 455 4.02 8.56 -17.48
N PHE A 456 4.69 8.10 -16.43
CA PHE A 456 4.87 6.68 -16.12
C PHE A 456 3.52 6.01 -15.88
N VAL A 457 2.70 6.56 -14.98
CA VAL A 457 1.35 6.03 -14.68
C VAL A 457 0.43 6.03 -15.92
N PHE A 458 0.60 6.97 -16.83
CA PHE A 458 -0.14 6.98 -18.11
C PHE A 458 0.38 5.90 -19.07
N ALA A 459 1.69 5.66 -19.12
CA ALA A 459 2.30 4.61 -19.92
C ALA A 459 1.86 3.21 -19.46
N GLU A 460 1.75 2.97 -18.13
CA GLU A 460 1.30 1.70 -17.53
C GLU A 460 -0.07 1.21 -18.06
N VAL A 461 -0.92 2.14 -18.55
CA VAL A 461 -2.30 1.86 -19.01
C VAL A 461 -2.61 2.23 -20.48
N ASN A 462 -1.74 2.98 -21.18
CA ASN A 462 -2.00 3.47 -22.56
C ASN A 462 -0.86 3.22 -23.58
N SER A 463 0.20 2.49 -23.25
CA SER A 463 1.33 2.30 -24.19
C SER A 463 0.99 1.43 -25.40
N ASP A 464 1.50 1.81 -26.58
CA ASP A 464 1.46 0.97 -27.79
C ASP A 464 2.49 -0.19 -27.63
N PHE A 465 2.14 -1.42 -28.04
CA PHE A 465 3.05 -2.57 -28.00
C PHE A 465 3.67 -2.86 -29.37
N LEU A 466 4.99 -2.70 -29.48
CA LEU A 466 5.76 -2.83 -30.71
C LEU A 466 6.52 -4.16 -30.73
N THR A 467 6.33 -4.94 -31.80
CA THR A 467 7.12 -6.16 -32.05
C THR A 467 8.14 -5.90 -33.15
N TYR A 468 9.42 -6.10 -32.84
CA TYR A 468 10.53 -6.08 -33.80
C TYR A 468 11.08 -7.48 -34.04
N MET A 469 11.23 -7.85 -35.30
CA MET A 469 11.90 -9.08 -35.72
C MET A 469 13.41 -8.83 -35.87
N ARG A 470 14.23 -9.64 -35.19
CA ARG A 470 15.68 -9.65 -35.32
C ARG A 470 16.12 -10.78 -36.25
N ASP A 471 16.73 -10.44 -37.37
CA ASP A 471 17.27 -11.45 -38.30
C ASP A 471 18.60 -12.06 -37.82
N LYS A 472 19.08 -13.10 -38.51
CA LYS A 472 20.35 -13.78 -38.19
C LYS A 472 21.61 -12.92 -38.38
N TYR A 473 21.49 -11.74 -39.01
CA TYR A 473 22.56 -10.76 -39.17
C TYR A 473 22.48 -9.64 -38.11
N GLY A 474 21.42 -9.62 -37.31
CA GLY A 474 21.16 -8.66 -36.24
C GLY A 474 20.30 -7.46 -36.64
N ASN A 475 19.78 -7.40 -37.87
CA ASN A 475 18.91 -6.31 -38.31
C ASN A 475 17.55 -6.38 -37.61
N LEU A 476 16.98 -5.23 -37.25
CA LEU A 476 15.65 -5.12 -36.65
C LEU A 476 14.63 -4.59 -37.68
N THR A 477 13.50 -5.28 -37.79
CA THR A 477 12.35 -4.85 -38.62
C THR A 477 11.10 -4.81 -37.77
N LEU A 478 10.41 -3.67 -37.72
CA LEU A 478 9.11 -3.53 -37.04
C LEU A 478 8.06 -4.36 -37.78
N SER A 479 7.43 -5.32 -37.11
CA SER A 479 6.48 -6.27 -37.72
C SER A 479 5.05 -6.12 -37.21
N ASN A 480 4.83 -5.59 -36.00
CA ASN A 480 3.49 -5.33 -35.47
C ASN A 480 3.49 -4.12 -34.51
N ILE A 481 2.35 -3.43 -34.44
CA ILE A 481 2.01 -2.43 -33.42
C ILE A 481 0.60 -2.74 -32.93
N ASP A 482 0.46 -3.15 -31.67
CA ASP A 482 -0.83 -3.32 -31.01
C ASP A 482 -1.11 -2.12 -30.09
N LYS A 483 -2.14 -1.34 -30.43
CA LYS A 483 -2.54 -0.11 -29.73
C LYS A 483 -3.62 -0.34 -28.66
N ALA A 484 -3.98 -1.59 -28.38
CA ALA A 484 -5.07 -1.96 -27.48
C ALA A 484 -4.66 -3.01 -26.41
N LEU A 485 -3.46 -3.59 -26.49
CA LEU A 485 -2.99 -4.63 -25.58
C LEU A 485 -2.80 -4.18 -24.12
N VAL A 486 -2.43 -2.92 -23.89
CA VAL A 486 -2.07 -2.41 -22.55
C VAL A 486 -3.28 -1.86 -21.81
N GLY A 487 -3.34 -2.13 -20.50
CA GLY A 487 -4.37 -1.58 -19.60
C GLY A 487 -5.78 -2.11 -19.89
N LEU A 488 -5.92 -3.39 -20.27
CA LEU A 488 -7.19 -3.99 -20.70
C LEU A 488 -8.27 -4.00 -19.61
N LEU A 489 -7.86 -4.11 -18.34
CA LEU A 489 -8.79 -4.19 -17.22
C LEU A 489 -8.14 -3.70 -15.94
N LEU A 490 -8.77 -2.72 -15.28
CA LEU A 490 -8.41 -2.28 -13.94
C LEU A 490 -9.53 -2.67 -12.96
N LEU A 491 -9.18 -3.45 -11.93
CA LEU A 491 -10.10 -3.89 -10.88
C LEU A 491 -9.72 -3.34 -9.50
N THR A 492 -10.73 -3.09 -8.67
CA THR A 492 -10.58 -2.82 -7.24
C THR A 492 -11.78 -3.40 -6.47
N GLU A 493 -11.61 -3.54 -5.16
CA GLU A 493 -12.72 -3.69 -4.22
C GLU A 493 -13.30 -2.30 -3.87
N ASN A 494 -14.63 -2.20 -3.74
CA ASN A 494 -15.32 -0.98 -3.28
C ASN A 494 -15.58 -1.02 -1.76
N ALA A 495 -16.22 0.03 -1.23
CA ALA A 495 -16.51 0.18 0.20
C ALA A 495 -17.33 -1.00 0.79
N GLN A 496 -18.17 -1.65 -0.03
CA GLN A 496 -19.05 -2.77 0.34
C GLN A 496 -18.39 -4.15 0.16
N GLY A 497 -17.11 -4.22 -0.22
CA GLY A 497 -16.44 -5.50 -0.50
C GLY A 497 -16.74 -6.11 -1.88
N GLN A 498 -17.36 -5.35 -2.79
CA GLN A 498 -17.70 -5.80 -4.13
C GLN A 498 -16.58 -5.46 -5.12
N THR A 499 -16.40 -6.31 -6.14
CA THR A 499 -15.49 -6.01 -7.25
C THR A 499 -16.09 -5.02 -8.21
N ILE A 500 -15.35 -3.96 -8.52
CA ILE A 500 -15.72 -2.98 -9.54
C ILE A 500 -14.61 -2.86 -10.60
N ASN A 501 -15.02 -2.65 -11.84
CA ASN A 501 -14.13 -2.33 -12.97
C ASN A 501 -13.99 -0.80 -13.06
N ILE A 502 -12.77 -0.30 -12.97
CA ILE A 502 -12.42 1.13 -13.01
C ILE A 502 -11.57 1.50 -14.22
N THR A 503 -11.52 0.65 -15.26
CA THR A 503 -10.74 0.91 -16.50
C THR A 503 -11.12 2.25 -17.13
N LEU A 504 -12.42 2.56 -17.15
CA LEU A 504 -12.94 3.82 -17.68
C LEU A 504 -12.71 5.03 -16.75
N ASP A 505 -12.13 4.86 -15.56
CA ASP A 505 -11.62 5.98 -14.75
C ASP A 505 -10.20 6.39 -15.20
N TYR A 506 -9.44 5.50 -15.85
CA TYR A 506 -8.05 5.69 -16.26
C TYR A 506 -7.84 5.99 -17.75
N LYS A 507 -8.71 5.46 -18.63
CA LYS A 507 -8.67 5.74 -20.07
C LYS A 507 -10.07 5.83 -20.67
N HIS A 508 -10.15 6.21 -21.94
CA HIS A 508 -11.41 6.29 -22.66
C HIS A 508 -11.80 4.95 -23.29
N ASP A 509 -13.07 4.77 -23.64
CA ASP A 509 -13.56 3.54 -24.24
C ASP A 509 -13.04 3.37 -25.68
N GLU A 510 -12.02 2.53 -25.84
CA GLU A 510 -11.39 2.21 -27.12
C GLU A 510 -12.30 1.46 -28.10
N TYR A 511 -13.50 1.04 -27.71
CA TYR A 511 -14.42 0.31 -28.57
C TYR A 511 -15.50 1.20 -29.22
N SER A 512 -15.99 2.25 -28.54
CA SER A 512 -16.94 3.20 -29.13
C SER A 512 -16.26 4.28 -30.00
N PRO A 513 -16.90 4.78 -31.06
CA PRO A 513 -16.34 5.85 -31.90
C PRO A 513 -16.03 7.15 -31.14
N GLN A 514 -16.84 7.46 -30.12
CA GLN A 514 -16.66 8.64 -29.27
C GLN A 514 -15.51 8.46 -28.30
N GLY A 515 -15.40 7.28 -27.67
CA GLY A 515 -14.30 6.96 -26.76
C GLY A 515 -12.95 6.86 -27.49
N LYS A 516 -12.89 6.28 -28.70
CA LYS A 516 -11.71 6.31 -29.58
C LYS A 516 -11.19 7.73 -29.82
N LEU A 517 -12.07 8.66 -30.22
CA LEU A 517 -11.69 10.06 -30.44
C LEU A 517 -11.19 10.72 -29.14
N ALA A 518 -11.83 10.42 -28.01
CA ALA A 518 -11.38 10.94 -26.71
C ALA A 518 -10.03 10.35 -26.28
N ASN A 519 -9.76 9.07 -26.58
CA ASN A 519 -8.47 8.41 -26.30
C ASN A 519 -7.35 9.01 -27.14
N GLU A 520 -7.57 9.20 -28.44
CA GLU A 520 -6.63 9.88 -29.35
C GLU A 520 -6.33 11.32 -28.90
N ASN A 521 -7.34 12.06 -28.42
CA ASN A 521 -7.13 13.39 -27.82
C ASN A 521 -6.32 13.33 -26.52
N ALA A 522 -6.51 12.31 -25.67
CA ALA A 522 -5.73 12.12 -24.46
C ALA A 522 -4.27 11.77 -24.79
N LEU A 523 -4.03 10.87 -25.75
CA LEU A 523 -2.70 10.51 -26.26
C LEU A 523 -1.98 11.75 -26.83
N ALA A 524 -2.62 12.53 -27.70
CA ALA A 524 -2.06 13.77 -28.24
C ALA A 524 -1.78 14.82 -27.14
N THR A 525 -2.61 14.87 -26.09
CA THR A 525 -2.37 15.73 -24.92
C THR A 525 -1.12 15.26 -24.15
N ALA A 526 -0.95 13.95 -23.93
CA ALA A 526 0.24 13.40 -23.28
C ALA A 526 1.52 13.65 -24.09
N GLU A 527 1.48 13.52 -25.42
CA GLU A 527 2.61 13.88 -26.31
C GLU A 527 2.97 15.37 -26.23
N SER A 528 1.98 16.26 -26.14
CA SER A 528 2.22 17.70 -25.93
C SER A 528 2.95 18.01 -24.60
N PHE A 529 2.87 17.08 -23.63
CA PHE A 529 3.57 17.14 -22.36
C PHE A 529 4.80 16.21 -22.28
N GLY A 530 5.30 15.72 -23.42
CA GLY A 530 6.62 15.10 -23.55
C GLY A 530 6.65 13.57 -23.54
N CYS A 531 5.50 12.90 -23.52
CA CYS A 531 5.43 11.48 -23.89
C CYS A 531 5.76 11.31 -25.39
N ARG A 532 6.17 10.11 -25.83
CA ARG A 532 6.44 9.83 -27.26
C ARG A 532 5.66 8.60 -27.72
N ARG A 533 4.83 8.74 -28.75
CA ARG A 533 4.06 7.64 -29.33
C ARG A 533 4.70 7.09 -30.61
N GLU A 534 4.24 5.92 -31.07
CA GLU A 534 4.58 5.40 -32.39
C GLU A 534 3.58 5.89 -33.46
N HIS A 535 4.08 6.74 -34.36
CA HIS A 535 3.30 7.32 -35.48
C HIS A 535 3.53 6.59 -36.81
N ARG A 536 4.46 5.63 -36.88
CA ARG A 536 4.57 4.74 -38.03
C ARG A 536 3.41 3.75 -38.00
N ASP A 537 2.85 3.46 -39.18
CA ASP A 537 2.01 2.29 -39.38
C ASP A 537 2.87 1.14 -39.94
N VAL A 538 2.52 -0.10 -39.62
CA VAL A 538 3.04 -1.28 -40.31
C VAL A 538 2.22 -1.47 -41.58
N PRO A 539 2.82 -1.51 -42.78
CA PRO A 539 2.08 -1.73 -44.02
C PRO A 539 1.37 -3.10 -43.97
N PRO A 540 0.07 -3.18 -44.33
CA PRO A 540 -0.66 -4.44 -44.28
C PRO A 540 -0.03 -5.49 -45.22
N SER A 541 0.16 -6.70 -44.70
CA SER A 541 0.64 -7.82 -45.49
C SER A 541 -0.40 -8.22 -46.54
N PRO A 542 -0.04 -8.41 -47.82
CA PRO A 542 -0.96 -8.94 -48.83
C PRO A 542 -1.33 -10.42 -48.59
N GLU A 543 -0.63 -11.09 -47.67
CA GLU A 543 -0.82 -12.48 -47.26
C GLU A 543 -1.28 -12.53 -45.78
N ALA A 544 -2.10 -11.57 -45.35
CA ALA A 544 -2.53 -11.41 -43.96
C ALA A 544 -3.15 -12.70 -43.38
N VAL A 545 -2.66 -13.12 -42.21
CA VAL A 545 -3.21 -14.21 -41.42
C VAL A 545 -3.57 -13.72 -40.03
N LEU A 546 -4.74 -14.11 -39.52
CA LEU A 546 -5.17 -13.84 -38.15
C LEU A 546 -4.93 -15.10 -37.30
N ILE A 547 -4.22 -14.93 -36.18
CA ILE A 547 -3.92 -16.02 -35.23
C ILE A 547 -4.72 -15.82 -33.95
N THR A 548 -5.64 -16.74 -33.67
CA THR A 548 -6.45 -16.76 -32.44
C THR A 548 -6.03 -17.93 -31.56
N ILE A 549 -5.79 -17.68 -30.27
CA ILE A 549 -5.47 -18.73 -29.29
C ILE A 549 -6.66 -18.91 -28.35
N HIS A 550 -7.44 -19.96 -28.57
CA HIS A 550 -8.61 -20.30 -27.77
C HIS A 550 -8.19 -21.09 -26.53
N GLN A 551 -8.30 -20.44 -25.37
CA GLN A 551 -8.21 -21.09 -24.07
C GLN A 551 -9.55 -21.05 -23.33
N LYS A 552 -9.83 -22.10 -22.54
CA LYS A 552 -10.97 -22.12 -21.63
C LYS A 552 -10.63 -21.46 -20.29
N GLU A 553 -11.65 -21.10 -19.51
CA GLU A 553 -11.44 -20.81 -18.09
C GLU A 553 -10.98 -22.06 -17.32
N GLY A 554 -10.14 -21.86 -16.30
CA GLY A 554 -9.77 -22.88 -15.33
C GLY A 554 -8.87 -23.99 -15.89
N TYR A 555 -7.56 -23.77 -15.78
CA TYR A 555 -6.55 -24.84 -15.84
C TYR A 555 -6.00 -25.10 -14.44
N PHE A 556 -5.70 -26.35 -14.15
CA PHE A 556 -5.19 -26.77 -12.85
C PHE A 556 -3.83 -27.42 -13.01
N ARG A 557 -2.93 -27.11 -12.08
CA ARG A 557 -1.63 -27.75 -11.99
C ARG A 557 -1.80 -29.26 -11.81
N GLY A 558 -1.08 -30.03 -12.61
CA GLY A 558 -1.17 -31.48 -12.62
C GLY A 558 -2.20 -32.07 -13.59
N LEU A 559 -3.00 -31.24 -14.28
CA LEU A 559 -3.89 -31.69 -15.36
C LEU A 559 -3.37 -31.26 -16.74
N PRO A 560 -3.70 -31.98 -17.83
CA PRO A 560 -3.31 -31.58 -19.19
C PRO A 560 -3.90 -30.21 -19.58
N VAL A 561 -3.04 -29.32 -20.06
CA VAL A 561 -3.42 -28.03 -20.60
C VAL A 561 -3.80 -28.22 -22.07
N LYS A 562 -5.06 -27.96 -22.39
CA LYS A 562 -5.62 -28.10 -23.75
C LYS A 562 -6.01 -26.72 -24.27
N VAL A 563 -5.35 -26.28 -25.34
CA VAL A 563 -5.53 -24.99 -26.01
C VAL A 563 -5.76 -25.28 -27.49
N ALA A 564 -6.63 -24.53 -28.16
CA ALA A 564 -6.80 -24.62 -29.61
C ALA A 564 -6.22 -23.37 -30.27
N VAL A 565 -5.32 -23.56 -31.22
CA VAL A 565 -4.79 -22.46 -32.05
C VAL A 565 -5.58 -22.47 -33.36
N GLU A 566 -6.08 -21.31 -33.77
CA GLU A 566 -6.76 -21.10 -35.04
C GLU A 566 -5.98 -20.09 -35.88
N ILE A 567 -5.72 -20.42 -37.15
CA ILE A 567 -5.03 -19.55 -38.11
C ILE A 567 -5.97 -19.34 -39.30
N LEU A 568 -6.51 -18.14 -39.44
CA LEU A 568 -7.36 -17.74 -40.55
C LEU A 568 -6.53 -17.00 -41.61
N ASN A 569 -6.47 -17.54 -42.83
CA ASN A 569 -5.93 -16.81 -43.97
C ASN A 569 -7.00 -15.83 -44.50
N GLN A 570 -6.72 -14.53 -44.38
CA GLN A 570 -7.63 -13.45 -44.77
C GLN A 570 -7.45 -13.02 -46.23
N SER A 571 -6.50 -13.62 -46.96
CA SER A 571 -6.32 -13.40 -48.40
C SER A 571 -7.18 -14.34 -49.24
N ASP A 572 -7.36 -13.97 -50.51
CA ASP A 572 -8.14 -14.75 -51.49
C ASP A 572 -7.31 -15.86 -52.18
N VAL A 573 -6.07 -16.09 -51.75
CA VAL A 573 -5.13 -17.07 -52.33
C VAL A 573 -4.69 -18.10 -51.29
N THR A 574 -4.37 -19.32 -51.71
CA THR A 574 -3.79 -20.32 -50.80
C THR A 574 -2.37 -19.88 -50.42
N VAL A 575 -2.07 -19.84 -49.12
CA VAL A 575 -0.76 -19.45 -48.61
C VAL A 575 -0.08 -20.64 -47.93
N GLN A 576 1.12 -20.98 -48.39
CA GLN A 576 1.98 -21.92 -47.69
C GLN A 576 2.68 -21.20 -46.54
N ALA A 577 2.44 -21.62 -45.30
CA ALA A 577 3.01 -20.97 -44.12
C ALA A 577 3.80 -21.96 -43.26
N GLN A 578 4.85 -21.47 -42.60
CA GLN A 578 5.58 -22.21 -41.57
C GLN A 578 5.07 -21.76 -40.20
N VAL A 579 4.41 -22.67 -39.48
CA VAL A 579 3.91 -22.43 -38.13
C VAL A 579 4.96 -22.88 -37.13
N LEU A 580 5.12 -22.11 -36.05
CA LEU A 580 5.89 -22.46 -34.87
C LEU A 580 5.02 -22.19 -33.64
N VAL A 581 4.83 -23.22 -32.82
CA VAL A 581 4.16 -23.12 -31.51
C VAL A 581 5.20 -23.42 -30.44
N LEU A 582 5.35 -22.48 -29.50
CA LEU A 582 6.21 -22.62 -28.33
C LEU A 582 5.34 -22.60 -27.07
N VAL A 583 5.73 -23.41 -26.09
CA VAL A 583 5.20 -23.35 -24.73
C VAL A 583 6.38 -23.09 -23.81
N GLU A 584 6.35 -21.99 -23.06
CA GLU A 584 7.40 -21.59 -22.13
C GLU A 584 6.81 -21.41 -20.73
N THR A 585 7.60 -21.65 -19.69
CA THR A 585 7.29 -21.15 -18.35
C THR A 585 7.69 -19.68 -18.27
N VAL A 586 6.85 -18.87 -17.63
CA VAL A 586 7.08 -17.42 -17.48
C VAL A 586 6.82 -16.96 -16.05
N PHE A 587 7.53 -15.93 -15.62
CA PHE A 587 7.12 -15.16 -14.44
C PHE A 587 5.83 -14.39 -14.75
N TYR A 588 5.14 -13.88 -13.73
CA TYR A 588 3.94 -13.05 -13.93
C TYR A 588 4.26 -11.71 -14.63
N THR A 589 5.52 -11.30 -14.60
CA THR A 589 6.11 -10.20 -15.38
C THR A 589 6.34 -10.55 -16.86
N ASN A 590 5.87 -11.73 -17.31
CA ASN A 590 6.00 -12.28 -18.67
C ASN A 590 7.46 -12.56 -19.15
N ILE A 591 8.45 -12.40 -18.27
CA ILE A 591 9.84 -12.83 -18.51
C ILE A 591 9.87 -14.36 -18.67
N SER A 592 10.43 -14.84 -19.78
CA SER A 592 10.51 -16.26 -20.11
C SER A 592 11.63 -16.97 -19.34
N SER A 593 11.35 -18.20 -18.90
CA SER A 593 12.21 -18.99 -18.03
C SER A 593 12.75 -20.23 -18.73
N ASP A 594 11.89 -21.23 -18.97
CA ASP A 594 12.28 -22.52 -19.52
C ASP A 594 11.32 -22.94 -20.65
N LEU A 595 11.86 -23.45 -21.75
CA LEU A 595 11.07 -24.02 -22.85
C LEU A 595 10.50 -25.38 -22.43
N VAL A 596 9.19 -25.56 -22.60
CA VAL A 596 8.41 -26.73 -22.18
C VAL A 596 8.08 -27.63 -23.37
N ASP A 597 7.51 -27.06 -24.43
CA ASP A 597 7.14 -27.77 -25.66
C ASP A 597 7.42 -26.88 -26.87
N GLN A 598 7.79 -27.48 -27.99
CA GLN A 598 8.04 -26.80 -29.26
C GLN A 598 7.55 -27.67 -30.42
N ARG A 599 6.70 -27.09 -31.26
CA ARG A 599 6.14 -27.76 -32.45
C ARG A 599 6.32 -26.84 -33.65
N SER A 600 6.71 -27.39 -34.79
CA SER A 600 6.71 -26.64 -36.05
C SER A 600 6.23 -27.52 -37.18
N GLU A 601 5.43 -26.93 -38.07
CA GLU A 601 4.83 -27.59 -39.21
C GLU A 601 4.71 -26.62 -40.39
N THR A 602 4.61 -27.16 -41.60
CA THR A 602 4.35 -26.37 -42.82
C THR A 602 2.95 -26.70 -43.30
N VAL A 603 2.08 -25.69 -43.35
CA VAL A 603 0.65 -25.83 -43.63
C VAL A 603 0.27 -25.07 -44.91
N GLN A 604 -0.81 -25.52 -45.56
CA GLN A 604 -1.40 -24.84 -46.72
C GLN A 604 -2.72 -24.20 -46.28
N LEU A 605 -2.67 -22.91 -45.94
CA LEU A 605 -3.82 -22.16 -45.45
C LEU A 605 -4.76 -21.80 -46.60
N GLN A 606 -5.97 -22.37 -46.58
CA GLN A 606 -6.98 -22.11 -47.61
C GLN A 606 -7.59 -20.70 -47.46
N PRO A 607 -7.97 -20.03 -48.56
CA PRO A 607 -8.59 -18.70 -48.51
C PRO A 607 -9.82 -18.65 -47.62
N GLN A 608 -9.90 -17.67 -46.73
CA GLN A 608 -11.05 -17.41 -45.84
C GLN A 608 -11.48 -18.64 -44.99
N GLN A 609 -10.59 -19.60 -44.76
CA GLN A 609 -10.87 -20.81 -43.97
C GLN A 609 -9.92 -20.90 -42.77
N PRO A 610 -10.45 -21.13 -41.55
CA PRO A 610 -9.62 -21.35 -40.37
C PRO A 610 -8.94 -22.71 -40.40
N HIS A 611 -7.63 -22.73 -40.15
CA HIS A 611 -6.84 -23.93 -39.90
C HIS A 611 -6.63 -24.09 -38.39
N GLN A 612 -7.03 -25.23 -37.83
CA GLN A 612 -6.96 -25.48 -36.38
C GLN A 612 -5.86 -26.45 -35.99
N ILE A 613 -5.04 -26.05 -35.02
CA ILE A 613 -3.93 -26.83 -34.45
C ILE A 613 -4.25 -27.11 -32.97
N PRO A 614 -4.58 -28.36 -32.59
CA PRO A 614 -4.86 -28.72 -31.21
C PRO A 614 -3.57 -28.85 -30.39
N LEU A 615 -3.38 -27.97 -29.41
CA LEU A 615 -2.27 -27.99 -28.48
C LEU A 615 -2.68 -28.70 -27.18
N VAL A 616 -1.99 -29.79 -26.86
CA VAL A 616 -2.13 -30.49 -25.57
C VAL A 616 -0.76 -30.60 -24.92
N VAL A 617 -0.57 -29.91 -23.79
CA VAL A 617 0.64 -29.93 -22.97
C VAL A 617 0.36 -30.77 -21.74
N VAL A 618 1.11 -31.87 -21.58
CA VAL A 618 0.85 -32.85 -20.51
C VAL A 618 1.68 -32.55 -19.25
N PRO A 619 1.19 -32.90 -18.04
CA PRO A 619 1.85 -32.57 -16.77
C PRO A 619 3.30 -33.03 -16.67
N GLU A 620 3.63 -34.18 -17.26
CA GLU A 620 4.96 -34.81 -17.23
C GLU A 620 6.04 -33.98 -17.94
N VAL A 621 5.62 -33.04 -18.79
CA VAL A 621 6.48 -32.09 -19.50
C VAL A 621 6.59 -30.79 -18.70
N TYR A 622 5.45 -30.15 -18.36
CA TYR A 622 5.50 -28.82 -17.74
C TYR A 622 5.86 -28.82 -16.24
N MET A 623 5.47 -29.85 -15.46
CA MET A 623 5.67 -29.86 -13.99
C MET A 623 7.14 -29.83 -13.56
N LYS A 624 8.07 -30.20 -14.44
CA LYS A 624 9.52 -30.22 -14.18
C LYS A 624 10.14 -28.82 -14.15
N SER A 625 9.55 -27.88 -14.90
CA SER A 625 10.07 -26.51 -15.06
C SER A 625 9.12 -25.45 -14.51
N LEU A 626 7.91 -25.84 -14.07
CA LEU A 626 6.86 -24.94 -13.64
C LEU A 626 7.32 -24.06 -12.46
N LEU A 627 7.28 -22.75 -12.66
CA LEU A 627 7.59 -21.75 -11.64
C LEU A 627 6.50 -21.71 -10.54
N ARG A 628 6.82 -21.11 -9.39
CA ARG A 628 5.87 -20.99 -8.25
C ARG A 628 4.58 -20.22 -8.59
N GLU A 629 4.66 -19.31 -9.55
CA GLU A 629 3.53 -18.52 -10.07
C GLU A 629 2.68 -19.28 -11.11
N GLN A 630 3.13 -20.49 -11.50
CA GLN A 630 2.38 -21.48 -12.27
C GLN A 630 1.89 -21.04 -13.67
N ASN A 631 2.59 -20.11 -14.31
CA ASN A 631 2.24 -19.60 -15.64
C ASN A 631 2.92 -20.40 -16.76
N LEU A 632 2.16 -20.69 -17.81
CA LEU A 632 2.65 -21.17 -19.11
C LEU A 632 2.29 -20.16 -20.21
N LYS A 633 3.28 -19.61 -20.91
CA LYS A 633 3.04 -18.81 -22.11
C LYS A 633 2.98 -19.72 -23.33
N VAL A 634 1.91 -19.60 -24.11
CA VAL A 634 1.81 -20.19 -25.45
C VAL A 634 2.09 -19.08 -26.46
N VAL A 635 3.14 -19.25 -27.27
CA VAL A 635 3.47 -18.35 -28.38
C VAL A 635 3.19 -19.08 -29.68
N VAL A 636 2.47 -18.44 -30.59
CA VAL A 636 2.25 -18.93 -31.96
C VAL A 636 2.83 -17.91 -32.93
N SER A 637 3.73 -18.36 -33.80
CA SER A 637 4.32 -17.57 -34.89
C SER A 637 4.03 -18.24 -36.22
N VAL A 638 3.58 -17.46 -37.21
CA VAL A 638 3.27 -17.93 -38.56
C VAL A 638 4.12 -17.14 -39.56
N ARG A 639 5.14 -17.78 -40.13
CA ARG A 639 6.00 -17.19 -41.15
C ARG A 639 5.44 -17.46 -42.54
N LEU A 640 5.27 -16.39 -43.31
CA LEU A 640 4.72 -16.37 -44.66
C LEU A 640 5.84 -16.38 -45.71
N PRO A 641 5.59 -16.78 -46.98
CA PRO A 641 6.63 -16.97 -48.00
C PRO A 641 7.51 -15.75 -48.27
N ARG A 642 6.97 -14.53 -48.11
CA ARG A 642 7.70 -13.26 -48.31
C ARG A 642 8.58 -12.84 -47.13
N GLY A 643 8.66 -13.65 -46.07
CA GLY A 643 9.43 -13.36 -44.86
C GLY A 643 8.68 -12.60 -43.77
N THR A 644 7.45 -12.13 -44.05
CA THR A 644 6.52 -11.62 -43.02
C THR A 644 6.26 -12.69 -41.96
N MET A 645 6.13 -12.29 -40.69
CA MET A 645 5.79 -13.20 -39.61
C MET A 645 4.70 -12.57 -38.73
N GLU A 646 3.55 -13.23 -38.65
CA GLU A 646 2.50 -12.88 -37.69
C GLU A 646 2.72 -13.63 -36.38
N ARG A 647 2.39 -13.01 -35.25
CA ARG A 647 2.66 -13.57 -33.92
C ARG A 647 1.59 -13.19 -32.90
N THR A 648 1.04 -14.19 -32.22
CA THR A 648 0.14 -14.03 -31.06
C THR A 648 0.70 -14.81 -29.87
N GLU A 649 0.52 -14.28 -28.66
CA GLU A 649 0.83 -15.01 -27.43
C GLU A 649 -0.33 -14.95 -26.43
N THR A 650 -0.39 -15.93 -25.52
CA THR A 650 -1.28 -15.87 -24.37
C THR A 650 -0.66 -16.58 -23.17
N VAL A 651 -0.97 -16.10 -21.96
CA VAL A 651 -0.55 -16.76 -20.72
C VAL A 651 -1.71 -17.58 -20.16
N VAL A 652 -1.43 -18.86 -19.95
CA VAL A 652 -2.25 -19.84 -19.25
C VAL A 652 -1.79 -19.89 -17.80
N VAL A 653 -2.61 -19.35 -16.88
CA VAL A 653 -2.35 -19.44 -15.44
C VAL A 653 -2.90 -20.76 -14.91
N LEU A 654 -2.06 -21.59 -14.31
CA LEU A 654 -2.50 -22.82 -13.65
C LEU A 654 -2.88 -22.52 -12.20
N ARG A 655 -4.03 -23.06 -11.76
CA ARG A 655 -4.49 -22.99 -10.37
C ARG A 655 -3.99 -24.20 -9.58
N ASP A 656 -3.79 -24.02 -8.28
CA ASP A 656 -3.76 -25.16 -7.35
C ASP A 656 -5.06 -25.96 -7.44
N LEU A 657 -4.99 -27.24 -7.08
CA LEU A 657 -6.18 -28.08 -6.94
C LEU A 657 -7.04 -27.58 -5.76
N GLU A 658 -8.34 -27.85 -5.78
CA GLU A 658 -9.25 -27.25 -4.78
C GLU A 658 -9.46 -28.15 -3.55
N LEU A 659 -9.25 -27.59 -2.35
CA LEU A 659 -9.69 -28.19 -1.08
C LEU A 659 -11.07 -27.66 -0.69
N LYS A 660 -11.98 -28.57 -0.31
CA LYS A 660 -13.30 -28.20 0.22
C LYS A 660 -13.27 -28.15 1.73
N LEU A 661 -13.58 -26.99 2.29
CA LEU A 661 -13.64 -26.72 3.72
C LEU A 661 -15.10 -26.63 4.19
N GLN A 662 -15.38 -27.17 5.37
CA GLN A 662 -16.64 -27.03 6.10
C GLN A 662 -16.35 -26.80 7.59
N VAL A 663 -17.22 -26.09 8.30
CA VAL A 663 -17.10 -25.85 9.75
C VAL A 663 -18.41 -26.21 10.44
N PHE A 664 -18.30 -26.88 11.59
CA PHE A 664 -19.41 -27.40 12.38
C PHE A 664 -19.29 -26.97 13.85
N PRO A 665 -20.32 -26.30 14.43
CA PRO A 665 -21.49 -25.74 13.74
C PRO A 665 -21.09 -24.63 12.75
N GLU A 666 -21.93 -24.33 11.76
CA GLU A 666 -21.64 -23.33 10.71
C GLU A 666 -21.35 -21.93 11.28
N ALA A 667 -22.00 -21.59 12.40
CA ALA A 667 -21.73 -20.42 13.22
C ALA A 667 -21.09 -20.87 14.56
N PRO A 668 -19.76 -21.05 14.64
CA PRO A 668 -19.09 -21.44 15.88
C PRO A 668 -19.18 -20.32 16.92
N VAL A 669 -19.35 -20.70 18.19
CA VAL A 669 -19.36 -19.78 19.32
C VAL A 669 -17.95 -19.66 19.89
N GLU A 670 -17.52 -18.44 20.21
CA GLU A 670 -16.30 -18.12 20.93
C GLU A 670 -16.09 -19.03 22.17
N GLY A 671 -14.89 -19.59 22.31
CA GLY A 671 -14.51 -20.50 23.40
C GLY A 671 -15.17 -21.89 23.39
N LYS A 672 -16.15 -22.16 22.53
CA LYS A 672 -16.81 -23.47 22.40
C LYS A 672 -16.09 -24.36 21.39
N SER A 673 -16.10 -25.66 21.65
CA SER A 673 -15.53 -26.67 20.74
C SER A 673 -16.28 -26.68 19.41
N SER A 674 -15.54 -26.54 18.32
CA SER A 674 -16.00 -26.54 16.94
C SER A 674 -15.07 -27.43 16.11
N LYS A 675 -15.52 -27.90 14.95
CA LYS A 675 -14.74 -28.77 14.06
C LYS A 675 -14.70 -28.21 12.64
N ALA A 676 -13.51 -28.17 12.05
CA ALA A 676 -13.34 -27.99 10.62
C ALA A 676 -13.13 -29.34 9.93
N ILE A 677 -13.72 -29.52 8.75
CA ILE A 677 -13.49 -30.65 7.87
C ILE A 677 -12.84 -30.11 6.59
N VAL A 678 -11.66 -30.63 6.26
CA VAL A 678 -10.97 -30.39 4.99
C VAL A 678 -11.07 -31.66 4.16
N SER A 679 -11.54 -31.56 2.92
CA SER A 679 -11.73 -32.71 2.05
C SER A 679 -11.21 -32.46 0.63
N PHE A 680 -10.68 -33.53 0.05
CA PHE A 680 -10.07 -33.54 -1.29
C PHE A 680 -10.41 -34.84 -2.01
N LEU A 681 -10.58 -34.79 -3.33
CA LEU A 681 -10.74 -35.96 -4.19
C LEU A 681 -9.61 -35.96 -5.22
N ASN A 682 -8.80 -37.01 -5.27
CA ASN A 682 -7.72 -37.12 -6.25
C ASN A 682 -8.30 -37.44 -7.63
N THR A 683 -8.53 -36.41 -8.44
CA THR A 683 -8.96 -36.51 -9.85
C THR A 683 -7.80 -36.66 -10.83
N LEU A 684 -6.55 -36.75 -10.35
CA LEU A 684 -5.38 -36.96 -11.18
C LEU A 684 -5.19 -38.44 -11.51
N ASN A 685 -4.51 -38.72 -12.63
CA ASN A 685 -4.11 -40.08 -13.02
C ASN A 685 -2.87 -40.61 -12.27
N VAL A 686 -2.41 -39.91 -11.22
CA VAL A 686 -1.23 -40.26 -10.42
C VAL A 686 -1.55 -40.28 -8.93
N PRO A 687 -0.90 -41.15 -8.12
CA PRO A 687 -1.03 -41.09 -6.67
C PRO A 687 -0.37 -39.82 -6.11
N LEU A 688 -1.04 -39.16 -5.16
CA LEU A 688 -0.44 -38.09 -4.38
C LEU A 688 0.40 -38.70 -3.26
N ARG A 689 1.70 -38.40 -3.24
CA ARG A 689 2.64 -39.03 -2.31
C ARG A 689 2.74 -38.27 -0.99
N LEU A 690 2.48 -38.98 0.11
CA LEU A 690 2.50 -38.52 1.50
C LEU A 690 1.98 -37.07 1.68
N PRO A 691 0.69 -36.80 1.37
CA PRO A 691 0.14 -35.45 1.46
C PRO A 691 0.12 -34.93 2.90
N GLU A 692 0.75 -33.78 3.13
CA GLU A 692 0.60 -32.99 4.35
C GLU A 692 -0.55 -32.00 4.18
N VAL A 693 -1.59 -32.12 5.01
CA VAL A 693 -2.64 -31.09 5.13
C VAL A 693 -2.25 -30.12 6.23
N ILE A 694 -2.24 -28.83 5.90
CA ILE A 694 -1.91 -27.70 6.78
C ILE A 694 -3.14 -26.80 6.86
N VAL A 695 -3.56 -26.40 8.07
CA VAL A 695 -4.75 -25.57 8.32
C VAL A 695 -4.40 -24.40 9.23
N GLU A 696 -4.81 -23.21 8.82
CA GLU A 696 -4.48 -21.93 9.45
C GLU A 696 -5.74 -21.07 9.57
N GLY A 697 -5.88 -20.34 10.67
CA GLY A 697 -7.05 -19.49 10.90
C GLY A 697 -6.87 -18.56 12.08
N PRO A 698 -6.33 -17.35 11.88
CA PRO A 698 -6.22 -16.33 12.93
C PRO A 698 -7.58 -16.09 13.61
N GLY A 699 -7.60 -16.11 14.94
CA GLY A 699 -8.82 -16.02 15.74
C GLY A 699 -9.70 -17.28 15.77
N LEU A 700 -9.37 -18.34 15.02
CA LEU A 700 -10.03 -19.66 15.07
C LEU A 700 -9.14 -20.73 15.72
N LEU A 701 -7.85 -20.74 15.37
CA LEU A 701 -6.83 -21.69 15.81
C LEU A 701 -5.75 -20.96 16.60
N GLN A 702 -5.20 -21.61 17.64
CA GLN A 702 -4.07 -21.06 18.42
C GLN A 702 -2.74 -21.11 17.66
N SER A 703 -2.58 -22.11 16.80
CA SER A 703 -1.40 -22.32 15.96
C SER A 703 -1.83 -22.99 14.66
N THR A 704 -0.97 -22.94 13.64
CA THR A 704 -1.09 -23.79 12.44
C THR A 704 -1.24 -25.25 12.86
N TRP A 705 -2.25 -25.94 12.34
CA TRP A 705 -2.42 -27.38 12.47
C TRP A 705 -1.84 -28.04 11.23
N SER A 706 -1.11 -29.15 11.36
CA SER A 706 -0.78 -29.98 10.20
C SER A 706 -0.74 -31.47 10.51
N LYS A 707 -0.93 -32.28 9.46
CA LYS A 707 -0.84 -33.74 9.51
C LYS A 707 -0.47 -34.32 8.15
N ILE A 708 0.50 -35.22 8.15
CA ILE A 708 0.85 -36.08 7.01
C ILE A 708 -0.07 -37.30 6.98
N TYR A 709 -0.52 -37.67 5.78
CA TYR A 709 -1.34 -38.83 5.48
C TYR A 709 -0.59 -39.83 4.58
N ASP A 710 -1.09 -41.06 4.51
CA ASP A 710 -0.65 -42.04 3.51
C ASP A 710 -0.99 -41.59 2.08
N ASP A 711 -0.38 -42.26 1.09
CA ASP A 711 -0.57 -41.95 -0.32
C ASP A 711 -2.03 -42.04 -0.77
N VAL A 712 -2.51 -41.02 -1.48
CA VAL A 712 -3.89 -40.96 -2.00
C VAL A 712 -3.89 -41.36 -3.47
N ALA A 713 -4.39 -42.56 -3.77
CA ALA A 713 -4.42 -43.09 -5.13
C ALA A 713 -5.43 -42.33 -6.04
N PRO A 714 -5.32 -42.44 -7.37
CA PRO A 714 -6.33 -41.91 -8.30
C PRO A 714 -7.75 -42.36 -7.92
N GLY A 715 -8.69 -41.41 -7.90
CA GLY A 715 -10.09 -41.63 -7.52
C GLY A 715 -10.36 -41.75 -6.01
N GLN A 716 -9.33 -41.76 -5.15
CA GLN A 716 -9.52 -41.77 -3.70
C GLN A 716 -9.71 -40.35 -3.12
N ALA A 717 -10.42 -40.27 -2.01
CA ALA A 717 -10.63 -39.03 -1.26
C ALA A 717 -9.81 -39.00 0.02
N LEU A 718 -9.27 -37.82 0.34
CA LEU A 718 -8.66 -37.49 1.63
C LEU A 718 -9.66 -36.66 2.45
N ARG A 719 -9.73 -36.95 3.76
CA ARG A 719 -10.52 -36.16 4.73
C ARG A 719 -9.66 -35.92 5.98
N ALA A 720 -9.52 -34.65 6.34
CA ALA A 720 -8.93 -34.20 7.59
C ALA A 720 -10.00 -33.55 8.46
N GLU A 721 -9.91 -33.78 9.77
CA GLU A 721 -10.76 -33.16 10.78
C GLU A 721 -9.87 -32.42 11.77
N VAL A 722 -10.22 -31.16 12.03
CA VAL A 722 -9.47 -30.26 12.90
C VAL A 722 -10.42 -29.69 13.94
N ASP A 723 -10.29 -30.16 15.18
CA ASP A 723 -11.02 -29.61 16.31
C ASP A 723 -10.37 -28.29 16.76
N PHE A 724 -11.19 -27.27 17.01
CA PHE A 724 -10.74 -25.93 17.42
C PHE A 724 -11.71 -25.27 18.41
N LYS A 725 -11.29 -24.15 18.99
CA LYS A 725 -12.12 -23.26 19.80
C LYS A 725 -11.84 -21.84 19.35
N ALA A 726 -12.85 -21.17 18.79
CA ALA A 726 -12.66 -19.82 18.29
C ALA A 726 -12.23 -18.87 19.42
N LEU A 727 -11.21 -18.06 19.15
CA LEU A 727 -10.48 -17.24 20.13
C LEU A 727 -11.02 -15.81 20.24
N SER A 728 -11.82 -15.38 19.27
CA SER A 728 -12.46 -14.06 19.24
C SER A 728 -13.67 -14.08 18.30
N PRO A 729 -14.69 -13.23 18.52
CA PRO A 729 -15.89 -13.16 17.68
C PRO A 729 -15.64 -12.40 16.36
N GLY A 730 -16.65 -12.43 15.49
CA GLY A 730 -16.68 -11.72 14.21
C GLY A 730 -16.35 -12.61 13.01
N SER A 731 -16.22 -11.99 11.84
CA SER A 731 -15.78 -12.67 10.62
C SER A 731 -14.33 -13.09 10.74
N LYS A 732 -14.05 -14.38 10.55
CA LYS A 732 -12.70 -14.97 10.50
C LYS A 732 -12.52 -15.74 9.20
N ARG A 733 -11.27 -16.05 8.84
CA ARG A 733 -10.96 -16.91 7.70
C ARG A 733 -10.25 -18.17 8.17
N LEU A 734 -10.77 -19.32 7.77
CA LEU A 734 -10.08 -20.60 7.84
C LEU A 734 -9.47 -20.89 6.45
N SER A 735 -8.19 -21.21 6.40
CA SER A 735 -7.47 -21.55 5.17
C SER A 735 -6.82 -22.92 5.33
N ALA A 736 -6.84 -23.72 4.26
CA ALA A 736 -6.16 -25.01 4.22
C ALA A 736 -5.29 -25.10 2.97
N ARG A 737 -4.17 -25.82 3.11
CA ARG A 737 -3.27 -26.21 2.02
C ARG A 737 -2.95 -27.70 2.15
N MET A 738 -2.73 -28.36 1.04
CA MET A 738 -2.22 -29.73 0.97
C MET A 738 -0.97 -29.72 0.11
N LEU A 739 0.15 -30.18 0.65
CA LEU A 739 1.44 -30.27 -0.03
C LEU A 739 1.80 -31.76 -0.18
N THR A 740 2.26 -32.17 -1.37
CA THR A 740 2.66 -33.58 -1.61
C THR A 740 4.14 -33.68 -1.94
N GLN A 741 4.77 -34.82 -1.63
CA GLN A 741 6.19 -35.03 -1.92
C GLN A 741 6.51 -35.02 -3.43
N ASN A 742 5.55 -35.44 -4.26
CA ASN A 742 5.63 -35.32 -5.72
C ASN A 742 5.22 -33.94 -6.25
N GLY A 743 5.16 -32.92 -5.38
CA GLY A 743 5.08 -31.51 -5.74
C GLY A 743 3.67 -30.99 -6.08
N TYR A 744 2.62 -31.80 -5.97
CA TYR A 744 1.26 -31.31 -6.18
C TYR A 744 0.82 -30.47 -4.98
N VAL A 745 -0.04 -29.48 -5.25
CA VAL A 745 -0.57 -28.57 -4.24
C VAL A 745 -2.08 -28.47 -4.44
N ALA A 746 -2.81 -28.50 -3.32
CA ALA A 746 -4.20 -28.09 -3.27
C ALA A 746 -4.38 -27.00 -2.20
N SER A 747 -5.32 -26.08 -2.41
CA SER A 747 -5.63 -25.02 -1.45
C SER A 747 -7.13 -24.70 -1.41
N GLY A 748 -7.58 -24.10 -0.31
CA GLY A 748 -8.97 -23.69 -0.13
C GLY A 748 -9.11 -22.78 1.10
N SER A 749 -10.14 -21.94 1.13
CA SER A 749 -10.47 -21.14 2.32
C SER A 749 -11.97 -20.97 2.50
N LEU A 750 -12.39 -20.71 3.73
CA LEU A 750 -13.77 -20.50 4.13
C LEU A 750 -13.84 -19.29 5.07
N VAL A 751 -14.81 -18.41 4.86
CA VAL A 751 -15.16 -17.36 5.84
C VAL A 751 -16.08 -17.98 6.89
N VAL A 752 -15.76 -17.74 8.16
CA VAL A 752 -16.41 -18.33 9.33
C VAL A 752 -16.88 -17.20 10.23
N MET A 753 -18.18 -17.11 10.45
CA MET A 753 -18.76 -16.10 11.35
C MET A 753 -18.79 -16.64 12.78
N VAL A 754 -17.89 -16.14 13.63
CA VAL A 754 -17.83 -16.51 15.05
C VAL A 754 -18.79 -15.64 15.86
N THR A 755 -19.70 -16.26 16.60
CA THR A 755 -20.58 -15.54 17.55
C THR A 755 -19.89 -15.34 18.90
N SER A 756 -20.13 -14.21 19.55
CA SER A 756 -19.56 -13.96 20.89
C SER A 756 -20.19 -14.86 21.94
N ALA A 757 -19.38 -15.32 22.89
CA ALA A 757 -19.85 -16.12 24.02
C ALA A 757 -20.87 -15.38 24.92
N TRP A 758 -20.89 -14.04 24.85
CA TRP A 758 -21.81 -13.17 25.59
C TRP A 758 -23.13 -12.91 24.87
N ALA A 759 -23.23 -13.28 23.58
CA ALA A 759 -24.45 -13.17 22.78
C ALA A 759 -25.29 -14.47 22.90
N SER A 760 -25.70 -14.82 24.13
CA SER A 760 -26.69 -15.88 24.35
C SER A 760 -28.10 -15.31 24.19
N PRO A 761 -29.03 -16.00 23.49
CA PRO A 761 -30.45 -15.63 23.48
C PRO A 761 -31.13 -15.75 24.86
N ASP A 762 -30.55 -16.51 25.78
CA ASP A 762 -31.13 -16.87 27.08
C ASP A 762 -30.86 -15.83 28.19
N LEU A 763 -31.15 -14.56 27.91
CA LEU A 763 -31.38 -13.56 28.95
C LEU A 763 -32.80 -13.02 28.81
N ASP A 764 -33.72 -13.69 29.53
CA ASP A 764 -35.09 -13.22 29.79
C ASP A 764 -35.04 -11.86 30.51
N TYR A 765 -34.94 -10.78 29.75
CA TYR A 765 -35.33 -9.46 30.22
C TYR A 765 -36.86 -9.42 30.29
N PRO A 766 -37.46 -9.13 31.46
CA PRO A 766 -38.91 -9.06 31.57
C PRO A 766 -39.45 -7.99 30.61
N PRO A 767 -40.57 -8.25 29.91
CA PRO A 767 -41.02 -7.39 28.82
C PRO A 767 -41.34 -5.98 29.34
N PHE A 768 -40.58 -4.99 28.84
CA PHE A 768 -40.91 -3.58 29.02
C PHE A 768 -42.29 -3.31 28.41
N ARG A 769 -43.30 -3.18 29.28
CA ARG A 769 -44.65 -2.76 28.89
C ARG A 769 -44.60 -1.32 28.38
N TYR A 770 -44.61 -1.14 27.07
CA TYR A 770 -45.00 0.13 26.47
C TYR A 770 -46.48 0.41 26.79
N SER A 771 -46.71 1.43 27.62
CA SER A 771 -48.05 1.98 27.84
C SER A 771 -48.35 3.01 26.74
N PRO A 772 -49.45 2.90 25.99
CA PRO A 772 -49.82 3.89 25.00
C PRO A 772 -50.51 5.08 25.68
N PHE A 773 -49.77 6.18 25.90
CA PHE A 773 -50.39 7.47 26.17
C PHE A 773 -50.82 8.12 24.85
N GLY A 774 -52.12 8.43 24.74
CA GLY A 774 -52.72 8.93 23.50
C GLY A 774 -52.35 10.38 23.20
N GLY A 775 -52.00 10.64 21.93
CA GLY A 775 -51.95 11.98 21.37
C GLY A 775 -53.29 12.35 20.74
N LEU A 776 -54.01 13.29 21.36
CA LEU A 776 -55.18 13.93 20.77
C LEU A 776 -54.75 14.95 19.71
N PHE A 777 -55.14 14.73 18.45
CA PHE A 777 -55.21 15.78 17.43
C PHE A 777 -56.67 15.97 17.01
N PRO A 778 -57.24 17.18 17.09
CA PRO A 778 -58.62 17.42 16.68
C PRO A 778 -58.71 17.62 15.17
N HIS A 779 -59.52 16.81 14.50
CA HIS A 779 -60.06 17.14 13.18
C HIS A 779 -61.21 18.14 13.32
N SER A 780 -61.04 19.35 12.81
CA SER A 780 -62.15 20.25 12.47
C SER A 780 -62.70 19.87 11.10
N GLY A 781 -63.99 19.55 11.01
CA GLY A 781 -64.71 19.31 9.77
C GLY A 781 -66.01 20.11 9.70
N GLY A 782 -66.35 20.56 8.49
CA GLY A 782 -67.49 21.44 8.19
C GLY A 782 -67.01 22.72 7.48
N GLY A 783 -67.56 23.14 6.34
CA GLY A 783 -68.66 22.56 5.57
C GLY A 783 -69.65 23.62 5.11
N ASP A 784 -69.32 24.31 4.03
CA ASP A 784 -70.20 24.87 2.98
C ASP A 784 -69.31 25.34 1.80
#